data_AF-A0A7Y5LR31-F1
#
_entry.id   AF-A0A7Y5LR31-F1
#
_cell.length_a   1.000
_cell.length_b   1.000
_cell.length_c   1.000
_cell.angle_alpha   90.00
_cell.angle_beta   90.00
_cell.angle_gamma   90.00
#
_symmetry.space_group_name_H-M   'P 1'
#
loop_
_entity.id
_entity.type
_entity.pdbx_description
1 polymer ?
#
loop_
_entity_poly.entity_id
_entity_poly.type
_entity_poly.pdbx_seq_one_letter_code
_entity_poly.pdbx_strand_id
1 'polypeptide(L)'
;MERIGQYLEVMKRFVWCAVVLPVACGDSEENKPVDLSVPVETFSQPREISAADGVVELTLQPTEVEVGGKRLCLRAYGELPGPTIRVADGEERSVRVNLKNAFTKSDYRKVASQDGQGEEHCYDFNLTNLHAHGLHVQPEYAAGGAACESPGCADTDGDGAEDAIYFADNVLNDVPPGGLAKYRWDLDQDDSDPDRPGGKHWPGTHWYHPHIHGSTTVQLMNGAAGMLVVEGNVDQLDAVNAARERVMVLSQIPYDVTEKNVDGDPFVTPLADGEPCDEDHLSINNFLAAHHAAKTNSTLNGKISPVMVTAPGQVERWRLLHAGMLEEMWIGIFPSTDDKCSDFDAHHPLAVQQFAADGIALPRTYERDFFFMSPGYRIDLLVPMPTKETTLCLQAYRSDSLSDLTKIDQPSVGTFPARDLLAIIRVHKGAGEATSTRLLTDAELATVAPPVTWKGKFQGKDNVQVSCDDQGADWSLKADQKVVLVHPAFLVASGADSSGEEATVSSGGSCDPNHQEHSGDSESVCTCPLPNLNCRLFHPRRMFRHTDAEGKEHAYRNDRVFVAGTTELWDVTATDGHPFHIHINPFVVCPAKSERDPPFAHWRDTYFVEFSDLVADDNKPRRFLIRHADPFVGSFVQHCHKITHEDEGMMELIEVCRPGDTDCLCLMGQTVDKGTCVTPNAGCFEDDVQCLFAEALVATYSPGDYATTENASLTDLSGATITQLRARGLDECLPQGPPGPPGPP
;
A
#
# COMPACT_ATOMS: atom_id res chain seq x y z
N MET A 1 -21.78 -41.83 62.70
CA MET A 1 -21.80 -41.50 61.26
C MET A 1 -22.87 -40.47 60.99
N GLU A 2 -22.64 -39.24 61.45
CA GLU A 2 -23.57 -38.10 61.24
C GLU A 2 -22.82 -36.75 61.32
N ARG A 3 -21.51 -36.75 61.04
CA ARG A 3 -20.63 -35.56 61.07
C ARG A 3 -19.60 -35.55 59.93
N ILE A 4 -19.99 -36.00 58.74
CA ILE A 4 -19.17 -35.89 57.51
C ILE A 4 -19.92 -35.15 56.38
N GLY A 5 -21.24 -34.95 56.49
CA GLY A 5 -22.05 -34.28 55.46
C GLY A 5 -21.98 -32.75 55.43
N GLN A 6 -21.51 -32.07 56.49
CA GLN A 6 -21.56 -30.59 56.57
C GLN A 6 -20.24 -29.88 56.22
N TYR A 7 -19.13 -30.60 55.97
CA TYR A 7 -17.85 -29.99 55.59
C TYR A 7 -17.65 -29.84 54.06
N LEU A 8 -18.45 -30.52 53.25
CA LEU A 8 -18.35 -30.49 51.77
C LEU A 8 -19.16 -29.38 51.09
N GLU A 9 -20.08 -28.72 51.82
CA GLU A 9 -20.90 -27.62 51.28
C GLU A 9 -20.29 -26.24 51.53
N VAL A 10 -19.44 -26.07 52.56
CA VAL A 10 -18.81 -24.78 52.90
C VAL A 10 -17.58 -24.49 52.02
N MET A 11 -16.86 -25.52 51.57
CA MET A 11 -15.71 -25.37 50.65
C MET A 11 -16.10 -25.01 49.21
N LYS A 12 -17.34 -25.27 48.79
CA LYS A 12 -17.83 -24.91 47.44
C LYS A 12 -18.32 -23.47 47.32
N ARG A 13 -18.52 -22.75 48.43
CA ARG A 13 -18.97 -21.34 48.43
C ARG A 13 -17.85 -20.31 48.63
N PHE A 14 -16.62 -20.73 48.99
CA PHE A 14 -15.52 -19.80 49.30
C PHE A 14 -14.51 -19.57 48.17
N VAL A 15 -14.65 -20.22 47.01
CA VAL A 15 -13.69 -20.10 45.89
C VAL A 15 -14.15 -19.13 44.79
N TRP A 16 -15.22 -18.36 45.01
CA TRP A 16 -15.84 -17.57 43.93
C TRP A 16 -16.11 -16.09 44.24
N CYS A 17 -15.35 -15.47 45.16
CA CYS A 17 -15.55 -14.03 45.46
C CYS A 17 -14.34 -13.31 46.07
N ALA A 18 -13.13 -13.49 45.52
CA ALA A 18 -11.98 -12.70 45.98
C ALA A 18 -10.93 -12.48 44.89
N VAL A 19 -11.28 -11.79 43.79
CA VAL A 19 -10.46 -10.79 43.08
C VAL A 19 -11.43 -10.10 42.10
N VAL A 20 -11.98 -8.94 42.44
CA VAL A 20 -12.36 -7.79 41.55
C VAL A 20 -13.02 -6.74 42.47
N LEU A 21 -12.56 -5.49 42.36
CA LEU A 21 -13.03 -4.30 43.06
C LEU A 21 -14.49 -3.92 42.69
N PRO A 22 -15.21 -3.17 43.55
CA PRO A 22 -16.66 -3.00 43.43
C PRO A 22 -17.02 -1.84 42.50
N VAL A 23 -17.75 -2.12 41.42
CA VAL A 23 -18.57 -1.13 40.71
C VAL A 23 -20.03 -1.56 40.84
N ALA A 24 -20.87 -0.56 41.10
CA ALA A 24 -22.20 -0.66 41.68
C ALA A 24 -23.18 -1.51 40.86
N CYS A 25 -23.96 -2.33 41.57
CA CYS A 25 -25.14 -3.00 41.05
C CYS A 25 -26.23 -1.97 40.70
N GLY A 26 -26.56 -1.87 39.42
CA GLY A 26 -27.87 -1.44 38.94
C GLY A 26 -28.61 -2.67 38.41
N ASP A 27 -29.82 -2.92 38.91
CA ASP A 27 -30.70 -3.99 38.46
C ASP A 27 -31.21 -3.73 37.03
N SER A 28 -30.91 -4.63 36.08
CA SER A 28 -31.90 -5.18 35.13
C SER A 28 -31.29 -6.21 34.16
N GLU A 29 -31.92 -7.38 34.16
CA GLU A 29 -31.89 -8.49 33.18
C GLU A 29 -30.73 -9.50 33.15
N GLU A 30 -31.09 -10.73 33.54
CA GLU A 30 -30.53 -12.04 33.19
C GLU A 30 -29.05 -12.34 33.47
N ASN A 31 -28.80 -12.80 34.69
CA ASN A 31 -27.69 -13.69 35.00
C ASN A 31 -28.02 -15.12 34.52
N LYS A 32 -28.05 -15.34 33.19
CA LYS A 32 -28.07 -16.70 32.62
C LYS A 32 -26.66 -17.29 32.75
N PRO A 33 -26.49 -18.56 33.20
CA PRO A 33 -25.17 -19.19 33.18
C PRO A 33 -24.64 -19.19 31.73
N VAL A 34 -23.44 -18.65 31.54
CA VAL A 34 -22.75 -18.68 30.24
C VAL A 34 -22.59 -20.15 29.84
N ASP A 35 -23.27 -20.54 28.77
CA ASP A 35 -23.13 -21.88 28.20
C ASP A 35 -21.74 -21.98 27.57
N LEU A 36 -20.79 -22.58 28.30
CA LEU A 36 -19.41 -22.80 27.87
C LEU A 36 -19.30 -23.71 26.63
N SER A 37 -20.41 -24.28 26.12
CA SER A 37 -20.43 -25.01 24.86
C SER A 37 -20.53 -24.10 23.62
N VAL A 38 -20.90 -22.83 23.79
CA VAL A 38 -20.93 -21.86 22.68
C VAL A 38 -19.55 -21.21 22.52
N PRO A 39 -18.92 -21.28 21.34
CA PRO A 39 -17.65 -20.59 21.10
C PRO A 39 -17.79 -19.09 21.35
N VAL A 40 -16.77 -18.49 21.98
CA VAL A 40 -16.72 -17.05 22.25
C VAL A 40 -16.00 -16.35 21.10
N GLU A 41 -16.66 -15.37 20.49
CA GLU A 41 -16.05 -14.51 19.47
C GLU A 41 -15.04 -13.56 20.13
N THR A 42 -13.80 -13.58 19.65
CA THR A 42 -12.75 -12.64 20.06
C THR A 42 -12.34 -11.68 18.95
N PHE A 43 -12.88 -11.89 17.74
CA PHE A 43 -12.83 -10.90 16.67
C PHE A 43 -13.67 -9.68 17.07
N SER A 44 -13.12 -8.48 16.85
CA SER A 44 -13.82 -7.22 17.03
C SER A 44 -13.74 -6.40 15.76
N GLN A 45 -14.85 -5.75 15.40
CA GLN A 45 -14.84 -4.72 14.37
C GLN A 45 -13.96 -3.55 14.86
N PRO A 46 -13.22 -2.88 13.97
CA PRO A 46 -12.60 -1.59 14.30
C PRO A 46 -13.67 -0.58 14.71
N ARG A 47 -13.29 0.42 15.52
CA ARG A 47 -14.19 1.51 15.87
C ARG A 47 -14.61 2.25 14.61
N GLU A 48 -15.90 2.54 14.48
CA GLU A 48 -16.44 3.24 13.31
C GLU A 48 -16.72 4.71 13.63
N ILE A 49 -16.43 5.58 12.67
CA ILE A 49 -16.77 7.01 12.68
C ILE A 49 -17.54 7.33 11.41
N SER A 50 -18.73 7.89 11.53
CA SER A 50 -19.47 8.40 10.38
C SER A 50 -18.91 9.76 9.97
N ALA A 51 -18.57 9.93 8.68
CA ALA A 51 -18.15 11.22 8.15
C ALA A 51 -19.26 12.29 8.24
N ALA A 52 -20.53 11.88 8.36
CA ALA A 52 -21.66 12.80 8.54
C ALA A 52 -21.71 13.42 9.96
N ASP A 53 -21.03 12.82 10.95
CA ASP A 53 -21.03 13.30 12.33
C ASP A 53 -20.16 14.56 12.52
N GLY A 54 -19.41 14.97 11.50
CA GLY A 54 -18.64 16.20 11.49
C GLY A 54 -17.19 16.00 11.05
N VAL A 55 -16.26 16.62 11.77
CA VAL A 55 -14.82 16.50 11.50
C VAL A 55 -14.28 15.27 12.21
N VAL A 56 -13.56 14.42 11.49
CA VAL A 56 -12.85 13.28 12.04
C VAL A 56 -11.56 13.78 12.69
N GLU A 57 -11.42 13.55 13.99
CA GLU A 57 -10.20 13.90 14.74
C GLU A 57 -9.26 12.68 14.77
N LEU A 58 -8.15 12.77 14.05
CA LEU A 58 -7.06 11.78 14.11
C LEU A 58 -5.89 12.39 14.85
N THR A 59 -5.33 11.65 15.81
CA THR A 59 -4.16 12.09 16.57
C THR A 59 -3.08 11.03 16.50
N LEU A 60 -1.97 11.32 15.81
CA LEU A 60 -0.79 10.47 15.83
C LEU A 60 -0.06 10.69 17.16
N GLN A 61 0.08 9.62 17.96
CA GLN A 61 0.63 9.69 19.32
C GLN A 61 1.21 8.35 19.79
N PRO A 62 2.02 8.34 20.87
CA PRO A 62 2.31 7.12 21.61
C PRO A 62 1.02 6.42 22.04
N THR A 63 0.85 5.17 21.62
CA THR A 63 -0.36 4.37 21.80
C THR A 63 0.02 3.02 22.41
N GLU A 64 -0.45 2.77 23.63
CA GLU A 64 -0.22 1.49 24.30
C GLU A 64 -1.18 0.43 23.76
N VAL A 65 -0.63 -0.70 23.30
CA VAL A 65 -1.41 -1.86 22.84
C VAL A 65 -0.86 -3.16 23.43
N GLU A 66 -1.69 -4.20 23.42
CA GLU A 66 -1.26 -5.56 23.78
C GLU A 66 -1.37 -6.47 22.55
N VAL A 67 -0.23 -6.98 22.08
CA VAL A 67 -0.13 -7.90 20.94
C VAL A 67 0.75 -9.07 21.33
N GLY A 68 0.30 -10.30 21.10
CA GLY A 68 1.07 -11.51 21.44
C GLY A 68 1.40 -11.64 22.94
N GLY A 69 0.60 -11.04 23.83
CA GLY A 69 0.85 -11.02 25.28
C GLY A 69 1.96 -10.06 25.71
N LYS A 70 2.40 -9.15 24.83
CA LYS A 70 3.40 -8.11 25.12
C LYS A 70 2.74 -6.73 25.08
N ARG A 71 3.07 -5.88 26.05
CA ARG A 71 2.72 -4.46 26.05
C ARG A 71 3.67 -3.73 25.10
N LEU A 72 3.13 -3.03 24.11
CA LEU A 72 3.90 -2.26 23.15
C LEU A 72 3.45 -0.80 23.19
N CYS A 73 4.40 0.12 23.10
CA CYS A 73 4.12 1.53 22.85
C CYS A 73 4.38 1.83 21.38
N LEU A 74 3.31 2.08 20.63
CA LEU A 74 3.37 2.27 19.18
C LEU A 74 3.11 3.72 18.78
N ARG A 75 3.58 4.11 17.60
CA ARG A 75 3.15 5.32 16.89
C ARG A 75 1.85 5.06 16.13
N ALA A 76 0.71 5.34 16.73
CA ALA A 76 -0.60 5.03 16.12
C ALA A 76 -1.64 6.12 16.38
N TYR A 77 -2.85 5.92 15.85
CA TYR A 77 -3.97 6.86 15.99
C TYR A 77 -4.77 6.69 17.30
N GLY A 78 -4.09 6.30 18.40
CA GLY A 78 -4.70 6.00 19.70
C GLY A 78 -5.33 4.62 19.84
N GLU A 79 -5.41 3.85 18.76
CA GLU A 79 -5.90 2.46 18.72
C GLU A 79 -5.23 1.70 17.56
N LEU A 80 -5.36 0.36 17.57
CA LEU A 80 -4.82 -0.53 16.54
C LEU A 80 -5.93 -1.49 16.05
N PRO A 81 -6.34 -1.42 14.77
CA PRO A 81 -6.02 -0.39 13.79
C PRO A 81 -6.68 0.95 14.17
N GLY A 82 -6.34 2.01 13.44
CA GLY A 82 -7.11 3.25 13.46
C GLY A 82 -8.59 3.05 13.10
N PRO A 83 -9.44 4.03 13.39
CA PRO A 83 -10.89 3.90 13.20
C PRO A 83 -11.26 3.72 11.72
N THR A 84 -12.34 3.00 11.47
CA THR A 84 -13.00 2.96 10.16
C THR A 84 -13.78 4.25 9.95
N ILE A 85 -13.41 5.06 8.95
CA ILE A 85 -14.19 6.21 8.52
C ILE A 85 -15.23 5.71 7.52
N ARG A 86 -16.52 5.89 7.81
CA ARG A 86 -17.61 5.49 6.92
C ARG A 86 -18.31 6.70 6.33
N VAL A 87 -18.43 6.73 5.01
CA VAL A 87 -19.12 7.75 4.25
C VAL A 87 -20.39 7.15 3.69
N ALA A 88 -21.54 7.57 4.22
CA ALA A 88 -22.83 7.09 3.75
C ALA A 88 -23.10 7.47 2.29
N ASP A 89 -23.94 6.69 1.63
CA ASP A 89 -24.45 7.04 0.32
C ASP A 89 -25.30 8.32 0.40
N GLY A 90 -25.16 9.22 -0.58
CA GLY A 90 -25.81 10.52 -0.56
C GLY A 90 -25.40 11.42 -1.73
N GLU A 91 -25.73 12.71 -1.58
CA GLU A 91 -25.30 13.81 -2.44
C GLU A 91 -24.20 14.63 -1.73
N GLU A 92 -23.26 15.19 -2.49
CA GLU A 92 -22.19 16.07 -1.98
C GLU A 92 -21.35 15.48 -0.84
N ARG A 93 -20.87 14.24 -1.01
CA ARG A 93 -20.09 13.56 0.02
C ARG A 93 -18.71 14.19 0.18
N SER A 94 -18.39 14.62 1.39
CA SER A 94 -17.08 15.17 1.77
C SER A 94 -16.66 14.65 3.13
N VAL A 95 -15.38 14.30 3.27
CA VAL A 95 -14.78 13.87 4.53
C VAL A 95 -13.85 14.96 5.02
N ARG A 96 -14.04 15.46 6.25
CA ARG A 96 -13.13 16.41 6.89
C ARG A 96 -12.34 15.71 7.97
N VAL A 97 -11.02 15.87 7.95
CA VAL A 97 -10.12 15.26 8.93
C VAL A 97 -9.21 16.33 9.52
N ASN A 98 -9.13 16.39 10.84
CA ASN A 98 -8.06 17.10 11.54
C ASN A 98 -7.01 16.07 11.94
N LEU A 99 -5.83 16.14 11.32
CA LEU A 99 -4.68 15.33 11.73
C LEU A 99 -3.82 16.15 12.69
N LYS A 100 -3.83 15.77 13.96
CA LYS A 100 -2.95 16.31 14.98
C LYS A 100 -1.75 15.39 15.17
N ASN A 101 -0.55 15.94 15.06
CA ASN A 101 0.66 15.25 15.48
C ASN A 101 0.94 15.61 16.95
N ALA A 102 0.69 14.66 17.86
CA ALA A 102 0.85 14.90 19.29
C ALA A 102 2.27 14.63 19.81
N PHE A 103 3.20 14.20 18.95
CA PHE A 103 4.61 14.15 19.31
C PHE A 103 5.13 15.56 19.63
N THR A 104 6.08 15.67 20.55
CA THR A 104 6.59 16.95 21.05
C THR A 104 7.98 17.29 20.49
N LYS A 105 8.65 16.32 19.87
CA LYS A 105 9.98 16.47 19.27
C LYS A 105 10.12 15.63 18.02
N SER A 106 10.99 16.08 17.12
CA SER A 106 11.49 15.28 15.99
C SER A 106 12.28 14.07 16.50
N ASP A 107 12.18 12.96 15.77
CA ASP A 107 12.99 11.76 15.98
C ASP A 107 13.81 11.48 14.72
N TYR A 108 14.86 12.28 14.54
CA TYR A 108 15.76 12.13 13.40
C TYR A 108 16.61 10.86 13.53
N ARG A 109 16.46 9.98 12.55
CA ARG A 109 17.16 8.70 12.45
C ARG A 109 17.91 8.60 11.14
N LYS A 110 19.11 8.04 11.23
CA LYS A 110 19.82 7.54 10.06
C LYS A 110 19.18 6.23 9.62
N VAL A 111 18.86 6.14 8.33
CA VAL A 111 18.34 4.95 7.66
C VAL A 111 19.26 4.69 6.48
N ALA A 112 19.89 3.52 6.45
CA ALA A 112 20.61 3.09 5.25
C ALA A 112 19.65 2.44 4.26
N SER A 113 19.84 2.74 2.98
CA SER A 113 19.17 2.02 1.90
C SER A 113 19.63 0.56 1.84
N GLN A 114 18.90 -0.28 1.09
CA GLN A 114 19.26 -1.66 0.80
C GLN A 114 19.52 -2.53 2.04
N ASP A 115 18.52 -2.69 2.91
CA ASP A 115 18.60 -3.58 4.07
C ASP A 115 19.80 -3.26 5.02
N GLY A 116 20.23 -2.00 5.05
CA GLY A 116 21.37 -1.55 5.87
C GLY A 116 22.74 -1.59 5.18
N GLN A 117 22.80 -1.74 3.86
CA GLN A 117 24.04 -1.88 3.08
C GLN A 117 24.31 -0.70 2.13
N GLY A 118 23.35 0.20 1.93
CA GLY A 118 23.42 1.34 1.04
C GLY A 118 23.71 2.68 1.74
N GLU A 119 23.53 3.78 0.99
CA GLU A 119 23.74 5.14 1.51
C GLU A 119 22.82 5.47 2.69
N GLU A 120 23.36 6.21 3.67
CA GLU A 120 22.60 6.68 4.83
C GLU A 120 21.86 7.99 4.54
N HIS A 121 20.54 7.98 4.74
CA HIS A 121 19.69 9.17 4.73
C HIS A 121 19.20 9.49 6.14
N CYS A 122 18.94 10.78 6.40
CA CYS A 122 18.41 11.24 7.68
C CYS A 122 16.91 11.55 7.53
N TYR A 123 16.06 10.84 8.27
CA TYR A 123 14.61 11.01 8.25
C TYR A 123 14.06 11.29 9.64
N ASP A 124 13.01 12.11 9.74
CA ASP A 124 12.28 12.34 10.99
C ASP A 124 11.12 11.35 11.11
N PHE A 125 11.25 10.39 12.03
CA PHE A 125 10.22 9.36 12.26
C PHE A 125 8.96 9.90 12.92
N ASN A 126 8.99 11.13 13.44
CA ASN A 126 7.83 11.80 14.02
C ASN A 126 7.26 12.89 13.10
N LEU A 127 7.81 13.09 11.90
CA LEU A 127 7.17 13.87 10.84
C LEU A 127 6.08 13.02 10.19
N THR A 128 4.93 13.56 9.85
CA THR A 128 3.82 12.77 9.29
C THR A 128 2.99 13.58 8.31
N ASN A 129 2.04 12.94 7.66
CA ASN A 129 0.98 13.52 6.84
C ASN A 129 -0.14 12.47 6.71
N LEU A 130 -1.05 12.64 5.75
CA LEU A 130 -2.16 11.71 5.53
C LEU A 130 -2.40 11.50 4.04
N HIS A 131 -2.45 10.23 3.65
CA HIS A 131 -2.87 9.78 2.34
C HIS A 131 -4.21 9.06 2.43
N ALA A 132 -5.11 9.34 1.49
CA ALA A 132 -6.39 8.68 1.33
C ALA A 132 -6.34 7.64 0.21
N HIS A 133 -5.67 6.52 0.50
CA HIS A 133 -5.38 5.47 -0.46
C HIS A 133 -6.63 4.91 -1.12
N GLY A 134 -6.69 5.11 -2.45
CA GLY A 134 -7.75 4.66 -3.33
C GLY A 134 -8.88 5.68 -3.54
N LEU A 135 -8.77 6.89 -2.96
CA LEU A 135 -9.67 7.98 -3.27
C LEU A 135 -9.25 8.71 -4.55
N HIS A 136 -10.25 9.08 -5.34
CA HIS A 136 -10.17 9.85 -6.57
C HIS A 136 -10.64 11.29 -6.30
N VAL A 137 -9.72 12.07 -5.73
CA VAL A 137 -9.96 13.41 -5.19
C VAL A 137 -8.89 14.39 -5.69
N GLN A 138 -8.97 15.66 -5.32
CA GLN A 138 -7.92 16.62 -5.63
C GLN A 138 -6.55 16.18 -5.06
N PRO A 139 -5.45 16.36 -5.79
CA PRO A 139 -4.13 15.94 -5.33
C PRO A 139 -3.56 16.85 -4.23
N GLU A 140 -3.74 18.18 -4.34
CA GLU A 140 -3.08 19.12 -3.43
C GLU A 140 -4.04 19.73 -2.40
N TYR A 141 -5.10 20.38 -2.86
CA TYR A 141 -6.02 21.14 -2.02
C TYR A 141 -7.46 20.84 -2.39
N ALA A 142 -8.35 20.85 -1.40
CA ALA A 142 -9.77 20.65 -1.61
C ALA A 142 -10.37 21.78 -2.48
N ALA A 143 -11.41 21.47 -3.27
CA ALA A 143 -11.93 22.43 -4.25
C ALA A 143 -12.48 23.71 -3.60
N GLY A 144 -12.17 24.88 -4.17
CA GLY A 144 -12.52 26.17 -3.56
C GLY A 144 -11.66 26.56 -2.35
N GLY A 145 -10.59 25.80 -2.04
CA GLY A 145 -9.55 26.15 -1.07
C GLY A 145 -8.21 26.48 -1.72
N ALA A 146 -8.22 27.12 -2.89
CA ALA A 146 -7.02 27.27 -3.73
C ALA A 146 -5.87 28.03 -3.06
N ALA A 147 -4.66 27.64 -3.45
CA ALA A 147 -3.36 28.20 -3.12
C ALA A 147 -3.32 29.74 -3.12
N CYS A 148 -2.79 30.31 -2.04
CA CYS A 148 -2.50 31.74 -1.89
C CYS A 148 -1.29 32.13 -2.77
N GLU A 149 -1.53 32.67 -3.97
CA GLU A 149 -0.46 33.15 -4.86
C GLU A 149 -0.11 34.64 -4.63
N SER A 150 0.63 34.98 -3.56
CA SER A 150 1.57 36.13 -3.45
C SER A 150 1.91 36.51 -1.99
N PRO A 151 3.00 37.27 -1.72
CA PRO A 151 3.50 37.45 -0.36
C PRO A 151 2.60 38.38 0.45
N GLY A 152 1.86 37.77 1.40
CA GLY A 152 0.91 38.44 2.28
C GLY A 152 -0.32 37.59 2.62
N CYS A 153 -0.17 36.29 2.86
CA CYS A 153 -1.29 35.45 3.30
C CYS A 153 -1.73 35.85 4.73
N ALA A 154 -2.67 36.77 4.76
CA ALA A 154 -3.53 37.21 5.85
C ALA A 154 -4.82 37.73 5.18
N ASP A 155 -5.99 37.44 5.78
CA ASP A 155 -7.35 37.90 5.44
C ASP A 155 -7.44 38.93 4.29
N THR A 156 -7.83 38.46 3.09
CA THR A 156 -7.66 39.16 1.81
C THR A 156 -8.83 40.04 1.37
N ASP A 157 -10.03 39.90 1.94
CA ASP A 157 -11.15 40.82 1.66
C ASP A 157 -11.46 41.76 2.83
N GLY A 158 -10.82 41.54 3.98
CA GLY A 158 -10.94 42.39 5.15
C GLY A 158 -12.32 42.33 5.79
N ASP A 159 -13.06 41.25 5.57
CA ASP A 159 -14.38 41.02 6.16
C ASP A 159 -14.31 40.42 7.58
N GLY A 160 -13.15 39.90 7.98
CA GLY A 160 -12.89 39.29 9.28
C GLY A 160 -13.12 37.77 9.37
N ALA A 161 -13.17 37.04 8.25
CA ALA A 161 -13.22 35.58 8.21
C ALA A 161 -11.94 34.94 7.59
N GLU A 162 -11.49 33.82 8.17
CA GLU A 162 -10.40 33.00 7.61
C GLU A 162 -10.97 32.04 6.53
N ASP A 163 -10.60 32.21 5.26
CA ASP A 163 -10.85 31.20 4.22
C ASP A 163 -9.91 30.01 4.45
N ALA A 164 -10.37 29.00 5.20
CA ALA A 164 -9.54 27.87 5.61
C ALA A 164 -9.06 27.01 4.43
N ILE A 165 -7.73 26.96 4.22
CA ILE A 165 -7.07 26.03 3.29
C ILE A 165 -7.20 24.61 3.84
N TYR A 166 -7.77 23.70 3.06
CA TYR A 166 -7.81 22.27 3.35
C TYR A 166 -6.92 21.52 2.38
N PHE A 167 -6.01 20.70 2.90
CA PHE A 167 -5.29 19.72 2.09
C PHE A 167 -6.26 18.67 1.56
N ALA A 168 -6.05 18.20 0.34
CA ALA A 168 -6.78 17.04 -0.18
C ALA A 168 -5.96 15.77 0.04
N ASP A 169 -5.38 15.16 -0.99
CA ASP A 169 -4.49 13.99 -0.85
C ASP A 169 -3.00 14.37 -0.87
N ASN A 170 -2.66 15.55 -0.34
CA ASN A 170 -1.32 16.11 -0.52
C ASN A 170 -0.30 15.42 0.37
N VAL A 171 0.36 14.39 -0.16
CA VAL A 171 1.43 13.66 0.53
C VAL A 171 2.78 14.38 0.51
N LEU A 172 2.88 15.55 -0.13
CA LEU A 172 4.07 16.40 -0.09
C LEU A 172 4.01 17.43 1.04
N ASN A 173 2.91 17.48 1.78
CA ASN A 173 2.81 18.33 2.95
C ASN A 173 3.44 17.66 4.18
N ASP A 174 3.78 18.50 5.16
CA ASP A 174 4.44 18.11 6.39
C ASP A 174 3.59 18.50 7.59
N VAL A 175 3.37 17.55 8.49
CA VAL A 175 2.75 17.78 9.80
C VAL A 175 3.82 17.49 10.87
N PRO A 176 4.60 18.51 11.28
CA PRO A 176 5.67 18.32 12.25
C PRO A 176 5.12 17.99 13.64
N PRO A 177 5.95 17.51 14.57
CA PRO A 177 5.60 17.35 15.98
C PRO A 177 4.90 18.60 16.56
N GLY A 178 3.75 18.42 17.21
CA GLY A 178 2.89 19.48 17.72
C GLY A 178 2.02 20.18 16.67
N GLY A 179 2.18 19.81 15.40
CA GLY A 179 1.45 20.34 14.26
C GLY A 179 0.01 19.87 14.15
N LEU A 180 -0.76 20.59 13.34
CA LEU A 180 -2.13 20.27 12.97
C LEU A 180 -2.30 20.56 11.49
N ALA A 181 -2.78 19.58 10.74
CA ALA A 181 -3.24 19.77 9.37
C ALA A 181 -4.73 19.48 9.26
N LYS A 182 -5.41 20.26 8.42
CA LYS A 182 -6.82 20.08 8.09
C LYS A 182 -6.94 19.53 6.69
N TYR A 183 -7.54 18.36 6.57
CA TYR A 183 -7.80 17.69 5.31
C TYR A 183 -9.29 17.75 4.97
N ARG A 184 -9.60 17.83 3.68
CA ARG A 184 -10.94 17.66 3.15
C ARG A 184 -10.90 16.89 1.84
N TRP A 185 -11.51 15.71 1.85
CA TRP A 185 -11.66 14.85 0.68
C TRP A 185 -13.07 14.98 0.14
N ASP A 186 -13.20 15.75 -0.93
CA ASP A 186 -14.46 15.97 -1.63
C ASP A 186 -14.64 14.88 -2.69
N LEU A 187 -15.55 13.94 -2.46
CA LEU A 187 -15.63 12.71 -3.26
C LEU A 187 -16.35 12.92 -4.60
N ASP A 188 -17.37 13.76 -4.62
CA ASP A 188 -18.30 13.85 -5.76
C ASP A 188 -17.95 15.01 -6.69
N GLN A 189 -16.73 14.98 -7.26
CA GLN A 189 -16.15 16.10 -8.03
C GLN A 189 -15.84 15.80 -9.50
N ASP A 190 -15.81 14.54 -9.92
CA ASP A 190 -15.44 14.21 -11.31
C ASP A 190 -16.62 14.25 -12.27
N ASP A 191 -17.11 15.45 -12.57
CA ASP A 191 -18.15 15.67 -13.58
C ASP A 191 -17.68 15.49 -15.03
N SER A 192 -16.39 15.22 -15.23
CA SER A 192 -15.81 14.99 -16.55
C SER A 192 -16.12 13.61 -17.10
N ASP A 193 -16.41 12.64 -16.23
CA ASP A 193 -16.72 11.28 -16.63
C ASP A 193 -18.21 11.09 -16.97
N PRO A 194 -18.57 10.94 -18.26
CA PRO A 194 -19.98 10.75 -18.65
C PRO A 194 -20.56 9.43 -18.11
N ASP A 195 -19.71 8.47 -17.78
CA ASP A 195 -20.10 7.19 -17.20
C ASP A 195 -20.19 7.24 -15.66
N ARG A 196 -19.97 8.42 -15.06
CA ARG A 196 -20.06 8.69 -13.62
C ARG A 196 -21.15 9.75 -13.33
N PRO A 197 -22.44 9.37 -13.27
CA PRO A 197 -23.52 10.33 -13.06
C PRO A 197 -23.31 11.18 -11.81
N GLY A 198 -23.37 12.51 -11.96
CA GLY A 198 -23.22 13.47 -10.86
C GLY A 198 -21.78 13.59 -10.32
N GLY A 199 -20.78 13.08 -11.04
CA GLY A 199 -19.37 13.10 -10.64
C GLY A 199 -19.04 12.27 -9.40
N LYS A 200 -19.94 11.33 -9.08
CA LYS A 200 -19.92 10.55 -7.85
C LYS A 200 -18.73 9.59 -7.77
N HIS A 201 -17.92 9.70 -6.72
CA HIS A 201 -16.87 8.72 -6.45
C HIS A 201 -17.43 7.30 -6.37
N TRP A 202 -16.70 6.33 -6.91
CA TRP A 202 -17.12 4.93 -6.85
C TRP A 202 -17.19 4.46 -5.38
N PRO A 203 -18.24 3.72 -4.99
CA PRO A 203 -18.31 3.16 -3.65
C PRO A 203 -17.32 2.02 -3.51
N GLY A 204 -16.88 1.75 -2.28
CA GLY A 204 -15.86 0.75 -2.05
C GLY A 204 -15.18 0.80 -0.70
N THR A 205 -14.23 -0.13 -0.58
CA THR A 205 -13.29 -0.27 0.53
C THR A 205 -11.97 0.42 0.17
N HIS A 206 -11.73 1.57 0.77
CA HIS A 206 -10.52 2.39 0.68
C HIS A 206 -9.86 2.43 2.07
N TRP A 207 -8.78 3.18 2.23
CA TRP A 207 -8.11 3.29 3.52
C TRP A 207 -7.28 4.57 3.61
N TYR A 208 -6.68 4.81 4.76
CA TYR A 208 -5.80 5.95 4.98
C TYR A 208 -4.59 5.56 5.83
N HIS A 209 -3.45 6.19 5.55
CA HIS A 209 -2.20 6.00 6.28
C HIS A 209 -1.26 7.22 6.08
N PRO A 210 -0.22 7.39 6.91
CA PRO A 210 0.86 8.34 6.64
C PRO A 210 1.59 7.98 5.36
N HIS A 211 2.10 8.97 4.64
CA HIS A 211 2.81 8.84 3.37
C HIS A 211 3.92 9.88 3.29
N ILE A 212 4.81 9.84 4.29
CA ILE A 212 5.90 10.78 4.42
C ILE A 212 7.18 10.07 4.00
N HIS A 213 7.80 10.58 2.93
CA HIS A 213 8.98 9.94 2.36
C HIS A 213 10.09 9.73 3.41
N GLY A 214 10.46 8.47 3.63
CA GLY A 214 11.53 8.06 4.54
C GLY A 214 11.06 7.64 5.94
N SER A 215 9.77 7.77 6.26
CA SER A 215 9.22 7.25 7.51
C SER A 215 7.83 6.60 7.41
N THR A 216 7.32 6.38 6.19
CA THR A 216 6.07 5.63 5.98
C THR A 216 6.17 4.22 6.60
N THR A 217 7.30 3.54 6.43
CA THR A 217 7.55 2.17 6.93
C THR A 217 7.43 2.11 8.45
N VAL A 218 8.11 3.00 9.17
CA VAL A 218 8.10 2.98 10.64
C VAL A 218 6.72 3.33 11.19
N GLN A 219 5.97 4.22 10.54
CA GLN A 219 4.63 4.56 10.99
C GLN A 219 3.63 3.43 10.71
N LEU A 220 3.72 2.78 9.55
CA LEU A 220 2.82 1.68 9.19
C LEU A 220 3.09 0.42 10.02
N MET A 221 4.35 0.07 10.32
CA MET A 221 4.67 -1.06 11.21
C MET A 221 4.25 -0.83 12.67
N ASN A 222 4.07 0.43 13.05
CA ASN A 222 3.50 0.81 14.34
C ASN A 222 1.96 0.85 14.30
N GLY A 223 1.35 0.56 13.15
CA GLY A 223 -0.10 0.43 13.00
C GLY A 223 -0.86 1.72 12.74
N ALA A 224 -0.19 2.78 12.28
CA ALA A 224 -0.83 4.03 11.85
C ALA A 224 -1.57 3.84 10.50
N ALA A 225 -2.69 3.11 10.53
CA ALA A 225 -3.56 2.92 9.37
C ALA A 225 -5.00 2.70 9.83
N GLY A 226 -5.96 3.11 9.00
CA GLY A 226 -7.38 2.84 9.23
C GLY A 226 -8.15 2.66 7.93
N MET A 227 -9.30 2.00 8.02
CA MET A 227 -10.17 1.75 6.87
C MET A 227 -10.98 2.99 6.52
N LEU A 228 -11.28 3.19 5.24
CA LEU A 228 -12.23 4.19 4.75
C LEU A 228 -13.26 3.52 3.85
N VAL A 229 -14.52 3.51 4.25
CA VAL A 229 -15.60 2.88 3.48
C VAL A 229 -16.48 3.96 2.87
N VAL A 230 -16.58 3.95 1.54
CA VAL A 230 -17.53 4.79 0.80
C VAL A 230 -18.70 3.92 0.39
N GLU A 231 -19.88 4.18 0.95
CA GLU A 231 -21.09 3.43 0.62
C GLU A 231 -21.73 3.92 -0.69
N GLY A 232 -22.45 3.02 -1.37
CA GLY A 232 -23.18 3.33 -2.60
C GLY A 232 -24.00 2.17 -3.14
N ASN A 233 -24.20 2.18 -4.46
CA ASN A 233 -25.10 1.26 -5.17
C ASN A 233 -24.75 -0.23 -5.00
N VAL A 234 -23.47 -0.58 -4.87
CA VAL A 234 -23.03 -1.97 -4.62
C VAL A 234 -23.54 -2.50 -3.28
N ASP A 235 -23.64 -1.64 -2.26
CA ASP A 235 -24.15 -2.00 -0.93
C ASP A 235 -25.67 -2.19 -0.92
N GLN A 236 -26.36 -1.77 -1.99
CA GLN A 236 -27.81 -1.93 -2.18
C GLN A 236 -28.18 -3.22 -2.93
N LEU A 237 -27.21 -3.98 -3.45
CA LEU A 237 -27.49 -5.28 -4.04
C LEU A 237 -27.98 -6.25 -2.97
N ASP A 238 -29.10 -6.93 -3.22
CA ASP A 238 -29.78 -7.80 -2.24
C ASP A 238 -28.83 -8.78 -1.52
N ALA A 239 -27.91 -9.41 -2.25
CA ALA A 239 -26.95 -10.36 -1.69
C ALA A 239 -25.92 -9.69 -0.78
N VAL A 240 -25.44 -8.49 -1.15
CA VAL A 240 -24.44 -7.72 -0.39
C VAL A 240 -25.07 -7.11 0.86
N ASN A 241 -26.24 -6.50 0.71
CA ASN A 241 -26.97 -5.85 1.80
C ASN A 241 -27.38 -6.85 2.90
N ALA A 242 -27.83 -8.05 2.52
CA ALA A 242 -28.28 -9.06 3.46
C ALA A 242 -27.13 -9.82 4.15
N ALA A 243 -25.92 -9.79 3.59
CA ALA A 243 -24.75 -10.48 4.13
C ALA A 243 -24.24 -9.79 5.41
N ARG A 244 -23.76 -10.59 6.37
CA ARG A 244 -23.15 -10.05 7.59
C ARG A 244 -21.77 -9.46 7.25
N GLU A 245 -21.60 -8.15 7.44
CA GLU A 245 -20.33 -7.47 7.13
C GLU A 245 -19.25 -7.73 8.21
N ARG A 246 -18.01 -7.95 7.77
CA ARG A 246 -16.78 -8.00 8.57
C ARG A 246 -15.74 -7.06 7.94
N VAL A 247 -15.27 -6.07 8.71
CA VAL A 247 -14.17 -5.19 8.30
C VAL A 247 -12.88 -5.77 8.87
N MET A 248 -11.91 -6.05 8.00
CA MET A 248 -10.71 -6.80 8.31
C MET A 248 -9.47 -6.03 7.87
N VAL A 249 -8.74 -5.47 8.84
CA VAL A 249 -7.45 -4.81 8.62
C VAL A 249 -6.34 -5.75 9.05
N LEU A 250 -5.53 -6.17 8.09
CA LEU A 250 -4.35 -7.00 8.30
C LEU A 250 -3.14 -6.08 8.50
N SER A 251 -2.53 -6.13 9.67
CA SER A 251 -1.34 -5.33 10.01
C SER A 251 -0.17 -6.23 10.43
N GLN A 252 1.03 -5.93 9.93
CA GLN A 252 2.26 -6.66 10.21
C GLN A 252 3.08 -5.93 11.29
N ILE A 253 2.70 -6.12 12.55
CA ILE A 253 3.40 -5.52 13.70
C ILE A 253 4.52 -6.47 14.15
N PRO A 254 5.81 -6.06 14.17
CA PRO A 254 6.90 -6.93 14.63
C PRO A 254 6.91 -7.06 16.16
N TYR A 255 5.90 -7.71 16.76
CA TYR A 255 5.75 -7.76 18.23
C TYR A 255 6.70 -8.74 18.93
N ASP A 256 7.22 -9.75 18.23
CA ASP A 256 8.07 -10.81 18.80
C ASP A 256 9.41 -10.94 18.08
N VAL A 257 10.11 -9.81 17.92
CA VAL A 257 11.48 -9.76 17.39
C VAL A 257 12.46 -9.73 18.55
N THR A 258 13.43 -10.64 18.54
CA THR A 258 14.45 -10.78 19.62
C THR A 258 15.85 -10.40 19.15
N GLU A 259 16.00 -10.22 17.84
CA GLU A 259 17.23 -9.86 17.17
C GLU A 259 17.63 -8.42 17.52
N LYS A 260 18.92 -8.17 17.34
CA LYS A 260 19.60 -6.93 17.70
C LYS A 260 20.38 -6.42 16.50
N ASN A 261 20.60 -5.11 16.47
CA ASN A 261 21.51 -4.51 15.51
C ASN A 261 22.99 -4.83 15.87
N VAL A 262 23.91 -4.38 15.01
CA VAL A 262 25.38 -4.55 15.19
C VAL A 262 25.91 -3.92 16.49
N ASP A 263 25.24 -2.91 17.02
CA ASP A 263 25.59 -2.23 18.28
C ASP A 263 25.04 -2.98 19.51
N GLY A 264 24.22 -4.02 19.31
CA GLY A 264 23.61 -4.85 20.34
C GLY A 264 22.27 -4.33 20.88
N ASP A 265 21.71 -3.29 20.27
CA ASP A 265 20.39 -2.74 20.61
C ASP A 265 19.27 -3.59 19.99
N PRO A 266 18.19 -3.88 20.73
CA PRO A 266 17.06 -4.65 20.21
C PRO A 266 16.30 -3.90 19.12
N PHE A 267 15.81 -4.61 18.10
CA PHE A 267 14.90 -4.03 17.10
C PHE A 267 13.55 -3.62 17.70
N VAL A 268 13.09 -4.38 18.70
CA VAL A 268 11.80 -4.19 19.35
C VAL A 268 11.97 -4.32 20.86
N THR A 269 11.47 -3.32 21.59
CA THR A 269 11.52 -3.29 23.06
C THR A 269 10.12 -3.19 23.64
N PRO A 270 9.52 -4.32 24.06
CA PRO A 270 8.24 -4.29 24.78
C PRO A 270 8.35 -3.49 26.08
N LEU A 271 7.25 -2.84 26.47
CA LEU A 271 7.17 -2.12 27.74
C LEU A 271 7.25 -3.07 28.93
N ALA A 272 8.09 -2.72 29.90
CA ALA A 272 8.11 -3.38 31.20
C ALA A 272 6.85 -3.04 32.03
N ASP A 273 6.52 -3.88 33.00
CA ASP A 273 5.38 -3.65 33.91
C ASP A 273 5.48 -2.28 34.59
N GLY A 274 4.44 -1.45 34.39
CA GLY A 274 4.36 -0.10 34.96
C GLY A 274 5.17 0.97 34.21
N GLU A 275 5.90 0.61 33.16
CA GLU A 275 6.53 1.57 32.25
C GLU A 275 5.45 2.32 31.45
N PRO A 276 5.53 3.66 31.38
CA PRO A 276 4.57 4.45 30.62
C PRO A 276 4.79 4.29 29.11
N CYS A 277 3.71 4.37 28.34
CA CYS A 277 3.82 4.58 26.91
C CYS A 277 3.93 6.08 26.60
N ASP A 278 5.13 6.53 26.24
CA ASP A 278 5.43 7.90 25.83
C ASP A 278 6.52 7.90 24.73
N GLU A 279 6.91 9.10 24.27
CA GLU A 279 7.85 9.28 23.16
C GLU A 279 9.27 8.76 23.44
N ASP A 280 9.62 8.54 24.72
CA ASP A 280 10.93 8.02 25.12
C ASP A 280 10.94 6.49 25.22
N HIS A 281 9.76 5.85 25.24
CA HIS A 281 9.61 4.41 25.44
C HIS A 281 8.88 3.72 24.27
N LEU A 282 9.04 4.23 23.04
CA LEU A 282 8.47 3.62 21.84
C LEU A 282 9.08 2.24 21.58
N SER A 283 8.22 1.22 21.46
CA SER A 283 8.64 -0.17 21.36
C SER A 283 9.25 -0.53 20.00
N ILE A 284 8.80 0.14 18.94
CA ILE A 284 9.24 -0.14 17.57
C ILE A 284 9.75 1.17 16.97
N ASN A 285 11.07 1.36 17.07
CA ASN A 285 11.72 2.61 16.66
C ASN A 285 12.99 2.38 15.82
N ASN A 286 13.07 1.20 15.21
CA ASN A 286 14.19 0.77 14.41
C ASN A 286 13.67 0.37 13.03
N PHE A 287 14.14 1.02 11.97
CA PHE A 287 13.69 0.76 10.60
C PHE A 287 13.82 -0.71 10.22
N LEU A 288 14.91 -1.36 10.65
CA LEU A 288 15.20 -2.75 10.31
C LEU A 288 14.22 -3.75 10.96
N ALA A 289 13.43 -3.33 11.95
CA ALA A 289 12.35 -4.17 12.48
C ALA A 289 11.34 -4.59 11.39
N ALA A 290 11.23 -3.83 10.30
CA ALA A 290 10.41 -4.18 9.13
C ALA A 290 10.78 -5.56 8.56
N HIS A 291 12.07 -5.85 8.36
CA HIS A 291 12.54 -7.11 7.76
C HIS A 291 12.29 -8.32 8.68
N HIS A 292 12.12 -8.08 9.98
CA HIS A 292 11.79 -9.11 10.95
C HIS A 292 10.28 -9.28 11.16
N ALA A 293 9.44 -8.38 10.64
CA ALA A 293 7.98 -8.49 10.74
C ALA A 293 7.45 -9.79 10.10
N ALA A 294 8.14 -10.25 9.05
CA ALA A 294 7.95 -11.56 8.42
C ALA A 294 7.97 -12.75 9.39
N LYS A 295 8.69 -12.65 10.50
CA LYS A 295 8.81 -13.72 11.51
C LYS A 295 7.64 -13.77 12.48
N THR A 296 6.72 -12.82 12.39
CA THR A 296 5.57 -12.69 13.28
C THR A 296 4.26 -12.90 12.52
N ASN A 297 3.25 -13.48 13.18
CA ASN A 297 1.90 -13.57 12.60
C ASN A 297 1.31 -12.19 12.40
N SER A 298 0.56 -11.99 11.30
CA SER A 298 -0.17 -10.75 11.09
C SER A 298 -1.25 -10.62 12.15
N THR A 299 -1.53 -9.39 12.53
CA THR A 299 -2.71 -9.09 13.35
C THR A 299 -3.91 -8.88 12.43
N LEU A 300 -5.07 -9.39 12.83
CA LEU A 300 -6.36 -9.06 12.26
C LEU A 300 -7.10 -8.14 13.23
N ASN A 301 -7.29 -6.89 12.85
CA ASN A 301 -7.83 -5.83 13.72
C ASN A 301 -7.11 -5.74 15.07
N GLY A 302 -5.76 -5.81 15.06
CA GLY A 302 -4.93 -5.73 16.27
C GLY A 302 -4.88 -7.00 17.13
N LYS A 303 -5.50 -8.12 16.70
CA LYS A 303 -5.46 -9.40 17.41
C LYS A 303 -4.72 -10.48 16.62
N ILE A 304 -3.98 -11.34 17.32
CA ILE A 304 -3.38 -12.54 16.75
C ILE A 304 -4.44 -13.64 16.70
N SER A 305 -4.67 -14.20 15.51
CA SER A 305 -5.54 -15.37 15.28
C SER A 305 -6.90 -15.33 16.04
N PRO A 306 -7.67 -14.22 15.97
CA PRO A 306 -8.93 -14.13 16.69
C PRO A 306 -9.92 -15.23 16.27
N VAL A 307 -10.82 -15.59 17.20
CA VAL A 307 -11.94 -16.49 16.94
C VAL A 307 -13.12 -15.67 16.40
N MET A 308 -13.62 -16.05 15.23
CA MET A 308 -14.87 -15.56 14.64
C MET A 308 -15.95 -16.61 14.83
N VAL A 309 -17.20 -16.19 15.10
CA VAL A 309 -18.31 -17.11 15.31
C VAL A 309 -19.46 -16.76 14.36
N THR A 310 -19.97 -17.77 13.64
CA THR A 310 -20.97 -17.58 12.59
C THR A 310 -21.95 -18.76 12.50
N ALA A 311 -23.14 -18.51 11.96
CA ALA A 311 -24.21 -19.50 11.88
C ALA A 311 -23.97 -20.46 10.69
N PRO A 312 -24.40 -21.73 10.80
CA PRO A 312 -24.38 -22.65 9.65
C PRO A 312 -25.16 -22.09 8.46
N GLY A 313 -24.54 -22.09 7.27
CA GLY A 313 -25.13 -21.59 6.02
C GLY A 313 -25.09 -20.06 5.84
N GLN A 314 -24.57 -19.30 6.80
CA GLN A 314 -24.45 -17.84 6.71
C GLN A 314 -23.56 -17.43 5.53
N VAL A 315 -24.00 -16.47 4.73
CA VAL A 315 -23.12 -15.70 3.84
C VAL A 315 -22.64 -14.46 4.58
N GLU A 316 -21.33 -14.29 4.70
CA GLU A 316 -20.70 -13.07 5.22
C GLU A 316 -20.12 -12.23 4.09
N ARG A 317 -20.13 -10.91 4.24
CA ARG A 317 -19.39 -9.97 3.40
C ARG A 317 -18.10 -9.61 4.14
N TRP A 318 -16.95 -9.89 3.56
CA TRP A 318 -15.67 -9.49 4.14
C TRP A 318 -15.05 -8.38 3.33
N ARG A 319 -14.61 -7.31 4.00
CA ARG A 319 -13.80 -6.22 3.45
C ARG A 319 -12.40 -6.36 4.00
N LEU A 320 -11.48 -6.91 3.21
CA LEU A 320 -10.10 -7.15 3.64
C LEU A 320 -9.20 -6.04 3.13
N LEU A 321 -8.35 -5.52 4.02
CA LEU A 321 -7.27 -4.59 3.73
C LEU A 321 -5.94 -5.21 4.16
N HIS A 322 -4.95 -5.19 3.26
CA HIS A 322 -3.56 -5.50 3.61
C HIS A 322 -2.79 -4.21 3.93
N ALA A 323 -2.86 -3.76 5.19
CA ALA A 323 -2.08 -2.63 5.72
C ALA A 323 -0.71 -3.08 6.26
N GLY A 324 -0.05 -3.97 5.51
CA GLY A 324 1.30 -4.44 5.81
C GLY A 324 2.32 -3.74 4.93
N MET A 325 3.58 -4.18 4.97
CA MET A 325 4.68 -3.42 4.36
C MET A 325 5.47 -4.15 3.29
N LEU A 326 5.63 -5.48 3.40
CA LEU A 326 6.67 -6.18 2.63
C LEU A 326 6.15 -7.44 1.94
N GLU A 327 5.42 -8.28 2.67
CA GLU A 327 5.15 -9.64 2.21
C GLU A 327 3.84 -9.74 1.44
N GLU A 328 3.85 -10.55 0.40
CA GLU A 328 2.64 -10.97 -0.30
C GLU A 328 2.04 -12.22 0.35
N MET A 329 0.72 -12.34 0.28
CA MET A 329 0.00 -13.43 0.91
C MET A 329 -0.99 -14.07 -0.06
N TRP A 330 -0.90 -15.39 -0.20
CA TRP A 330 -2.03 -16.20 -0.65
C TRP A 330 -2.89 -16.57 0.55
N ILE A 331 -4.16 -16.24 0.51
CA ILE A 331 -5.09 -16.48 1.61
C ILE A 331 -6.13 -17.50 1.17
N GLY A 332 -6.39 -18.48 2.03
CA GLY A 332 -7.44 -19.49 1.84
C GLY A 332 -8.14 -19.82 3.15
N ILE A 333 -9.32 -20.44 3.03
CA ILE A 333 -10.14 -20.88 4.17
C ILE A 333 -10.22 -22.39 4.14
N PHE A 334 -9.77 -23.06 5.20
CA PHE A 334 -9.63 -24.53 5.23
C PHE A 334 -10.45 -25.17 6.33
N PRO A 335 -11.14 -26.28 6.10
CA PRO A 335 -11.72 -27.08 7.18
C PRO A 335 -10.62 -27.56 8.15
N SER A 336 -10.77 -27.29 9.44
CA SER A 336 -9.79 -27.75 10.43
C SER A 336 -10.04 -29.20 10.85
N THR A 337 -8.97 -29.90 11.22
CA THR A 337 -9.05 -31.22 11.86
C THR A 337 -9.07 -31.12 13.40
N ASP A 338 -8.83 -29.94 13.96
CA ASP A 338 -8.89 -29.65 15.39
C ASP A 338 -9.53 -28.28 15.71
N ASP A 339 -9.65 -27.94 17.00
CA ASP A 339 -10.23 -26.65 17.40
C ASP A 339 -9.23 -25.48 17.31
N LYS A 340 -7.94 -25.74 17.25
CA LYS A 340 -6.91 -24.69 17.32
C LYS A 340 -6.33 -24.33 15.95
N CYS A 341 -6.80 -24.95 14.88
CA CYS A 341 -6.19 -24.85 13.56
C CYS A 341 -4.71 -25.27 13.56
N SER A 342 -4.34 -26.22 14.42
CA SER A 342 -2.97 -26.79 14.39
C SER A 342 -2.79 -27.72 13.19
N ASP A 343 -3.89 -28.25 12.65
CA ASP A 343 -3.95 -29.02 11.42
C ASP A 343 -5.29 -28.77 10.68
N PHE A 344 -5.27 -28.89 9.36
CA PHE A 344 -6.40 -28.58 8.48
C PHE A 344 -6.34 -29.31 7.14
N ASP A 345 -7.51 -29.54 6.54
CA ASP A 345 -7.64 -30.14 5.22
C ASP A 345 -7.36 -29.11 4.12
N ALA A 346 -6.10 -29.06 3.73
CA ALA A 346 -5.63 -28.15 2.72
C ALA A 346 -6.04 -28.55 1.28
N HIS A 347 -6.57 -29.76 1.06
CA HIS A 347 -7.01 -30.22 -0.26
C HIS A 347 -8.43 -29.79 -0.62
N HIS A 348 -9.21 -29.32 0.35
CA HIS A 348 -10.60 -28.90 0.17
C HIS A 348 -10.85 -27.52 0.77
N PRO A 349 -10.19 -26.46 0.24
CA PRO A 349 -10.50 -25.09 0.65
C PRO A 349 -11.97 -24.73 0.41
N LEU A 350 -12.48 -23.80 1.21
CA LEU A 350 -13.78 -23.20 1.01
C LEU A 350 -13.67 -22.11 -0.07
N ALA A 351 -14.35 -22.30 -1.19
CA ALA A 351 -14.47 -21.30 -2.24
C ALA A 351 -15.14 -20.01 -1.74
N VAL A 352 -14.63 -18.87 -2.18
CA VAL A 352 -15.19 -17.53 -1.94
C VAL A 352 -15.60 -16.87 -3.25
N GLN A 353 -16.51 -15.91 -3.19
CA GLN A 353 -16.91 -15.10 -4.33
C GLN A 353 -16.37 -13.68 -4.18
N GLN A 354 -15.34 -13.33 -4.94
CA GLN A 354 -14.83 -11.97 -5.03
C GLN A 354 -15.74 -11.13 -5.93
N PHE A 355 -16.08 -9.93 -5.47
CA PHE A 355 -16.91 -8.99 -6.25
C PHE A 355 -16.34 -7.57 -6.33
N ALA A 356 -15.27 -7.27 -5.60
CA ALA A 356 -14.51 -6.01 -5.76
C ALA A 356 -13.00 -6.24 -5.64
N ALA A 357 -12.22 -5.36 -6.26
CA ALA A 357 -10.77 -5.23 -6.09
C ALA A 357 -10.43 -3.75 -5.86
N ASP A 358 -9.57 -3.46 -4.88
CA ASP A 358 -9.26 -2.12 -4.40
C ASP A 358 -10.51 -1.30 -3.99
N GLY A 359 -11.56 -2.03 -3.58
CA GLY A 359 -12.87 -1.46 -3.25
C GLY A 359 -13.78 -1.24 -4.46
N ILE A 360 -13.29 -1.36 -5.69
CA ILE A 360 -14.06 -1.09 -6.90
C ILE A 360 -14.74 -2.37 -7.40
N ALA A 361 -16.05 -2.31 -7.64
CA ALA A 361 -16.84 -3.44 -8.10
C ALA A 361 -16.31 -4.03 -9.43
N LEU A 362 -16.14 -5.35 -9.46
CA LEU A 362 -15.70 -6.08 -10.66
C LEU A 362 -16.82 -6.13 -11.71
N PRO A 363 -16.50 -6.19 -13.02
CA PRO A 363 -17.53 -6.36 -14.07
C PRO A 363 -18.38 -7.63 -13.95
N ARG A 364 -17.87 -8.66 -13.25
CA ARG A 364 -18.52 -9.93 -12.97
C ARG A 364 -17.92 -10.57 -11.71
N THR A 365 -18.64 -11.50 -11.11
CA THR A 365 -18.14 -12.20 -9.92
C THR A 365 -16.96 -13.10 -10.27
N TYR A 366 -16.07 -13.32 -9.31
CA TYR A 366 -14.92 -14.20 -9.47
C TYR A 366 -14.86 -15.20 -8.33
N GLU A 367 -15.25 -16.44 -8.62
CA GLU A 367 -15.18 -17.56 -7.68
C GLU A 367 -13.76 -18.14 -7.65
N ARG A 368 -13.22 -18.36 -6.44
CA ARG A 368 -11.85 -18.80 -6.24
C ARG A 368 -11.65 -19.41 -4.85
N ASP A 369 -10.74 -20.38 -4.78
CA ASP A 369 -10.40 -21.09 -3.54
C ASP A 369 -9.34 -20.35 -2.72
N PHE A 370 -8.49 -19.57 -3.40
CA PHE A 370 -7.46 -18.74 -2.80
C PHE A 370 -7.50 -17.36 -3.44
N PHE A 371 -7.15 -16.35 -2.65
CA PHE A 371 -7.00 -14.99 -3.11
C PHE A 371 -5.65 -14.40 -2.70
N PHE A 372 -5.07 -13.63 -3.61
CA PHE A 372 -3.77 -13.01 -3.43
C PHE A 372 -3.94 -11.59 -2.91
N MET A 373 -3.15 -11.22 -1.91
CA MET A 373 -3.07 -9.86 -1.41
C MET A 373 -1.61 -9.43 -1.31
N SER A 374 -1.32 -8.24 -1.81
CA SER A 374 -0.05 -7.54 -1.62
C SER A 374 -0.30 -6.28 -0.77
N PRO A 375 0.71 -5.69 -0.12
CA PRO A 375 0.54 -4.43 0.60
C PRO A 375 -0.25 -3.37 -0.19
N GLY A 376 -1.22 -2.74 0.47
CA GLY A 376 -2.12 -1.74 -0.11
C GLY A 376 -3.37 -2.30 -0.79
N TYR A 377 -3.46 -3.62 -1.03
CA TYR A 377 -4.63 -4.23 -1.65
C TYR A 377 -5.86 -4.18 -0.74
N ARG A 378 -7.03 -4.01 -1.36
CA ARG A 378 -8.31 -4.33 -0.74
C ARG A 378 -9.10 -5.31 -1.59
N ILE A 379 -9.81 -6.23 -0.93
CA ILE A 379 -10.69 -7.18 -1.60
C ILE A 379 -12.00 -7.28 -0.82
N ASP A 380 -13.12 -7.17 -1.54
CA ASP A 380 -14.44 -7.47 -0.99
C ASP A 380 -14.91 -8.85 -1.48
N LEU A 381 -15.28 -9.70 -0.52
CA LEU A 381 -15.70 -11.09 -0.74
C LEU A 381 -17.09 -11.34 -0.17
N LEU A 382 -17.84 -12.23 -0.83
CA LEU A 382 -18.92 -12.99 -0.20
C LEU A 382 -18.39 -14.38 0.15
N VAL A 383 -18.53 -14.75 1.43
CA VAL A 383 -18.01 -16.01 1.99
C VAL A 383 -19.19 -16.89 2.41
N PRO A 384 -19.52 -17.97 1.65
CA PRO A 384 -20.63 -18.86 1.95
C PRO A 384 -20.22 -19.92 2.99
N MET A 385 -20.61 -19.71 4.25
CA MET A 385 -20.26 -20.64 5.33
C MET A 385 -20.93 -22.01 5.16
N PRO A 386 -20.25 -23.12 5.52
CA PRO A 386 -20.82 -24.46 5.50
C PRO A 386 -22.15 -24.57 6.26
N THR A 387 -23.05 -25.42 5.77
CA THR A 387 -24.37 -25.67 6.40
C THR A 387 -24.31 -26.59 7.62
N LYS A 388 -23.13 -27.14 7.94
CA LYS A 388 -22.88 -27.99 9.10
C LYS A 388 -21.94 -27.29 10.07
N GLU A 389 -22.09 -27.59 11.36
CA GLU A 389 -21.14 -27.11 12.37
C GLU A 389 -19.73 -27.60 12.05
N THR A 390 -18.78 -26.68 11.97
CA THR A 390 -17.38 -26.96 11.63
C THR A 390 -16.47 -25.85 12.14
N THR A 391 -15.19 -26.18 12.31
CA THR A 391 -14.12 -25.19 12.45
C THR A 391 -13.48 -24.98 11.08
N LEU A 392 -13.22 -23.72 10.73
CA LEU A 392 -12.40 -23.33 9.58
C LEU A 392 -11.19 -22.51 10.03
N CYS A 393 -10.11 -22.58 9.27
CA CYS A 393 -8.87 -21.84 9.46
C CYS A 393 -8.71 -20.85 8.33
N LEU A 394 -8.67 -19.56 8.63
CA LEU A 394 -8.26 -18.54 7.68
C LEU A 394 -6.73 -18.48 7.72
N GLN A 395 -6.10 -18.94 6.65
CA GLN A 395 -4.66 -19.16 6.59
C GLN A 395 -4.07 -18.30 5.48
N ALA A 396 -3.05 -17.52 5.83
CA ALA A 396 -2.16 -16.89 4.87
C ALA A 396 -0.91 -17.76 4.67
N TYR A 397 -0.51 -17.90 3.41
CA TYR A 397 0.76 -18.45 2.97
C TYR A 397 1.60 -17.30 2.45
N ARG A 398 2.74 -17.10 3.10
CA ARG A 398 3.73 -16.10 2.71
C ARG A 398 4.76 -16.78 1.81
N SER A 399 5.31 -16.00 0.89
CA SER A 399 6.39 -16.48 0.05
C SER A 399 7.73 -16.06 0.64
N ASP A 400 8.55 -17.05 1.00
CA ASP A 400 9.89 -16.80 1.56
C ASP A 400 10.99 -16.81 0.47
N SER A 401 10.64 -17.06 -0.80
CA SER A 401 11.59 -17.18 -1.91
C SER A 401 10.94 -16.90 -3.27
N LEU A 402 11.65 -16.16 -4.13
CA LEU A 402 11.33 -15.96 -5.55
C LEU A 402 11.10 -17.29 -6.28
N SER A 403 11.77 -18.38 -5.88
CA SER A 403 11.59 -19.70 -6.51
C SER A 403 10.19 -20.28 -6.31
N ASP A 404 9.48 -19.90 -5.24
CA ASP A 404 8.09 -20.31 -5.03
C ASP A 404 7.08 -19.38 -5.72
N LEU A 405 7.45 -18.12 -6.00
CA LEU A 405 6.65 -17.18 -6.81
C LEU A 405 6.69 -17.47 -8.32
N THR A 406 7.71 -18.19 -8.81
CA THR A 406 7.75 -18.65 -10.22
C THR A 406 6.71 -19.73 -10.55
N LYS A 407 6.03 -20.29 -9.54
CA LYS A 407 4.83 -21.10 -9.76
C LYS A 407 3.67 -20.13 -9.96
N ILE A 408 3.37 -19.87 -11.23
CA ILE A 408 2.26 -19.06 -11.75
C ILE A 408 0.88 -19.54 -11.23
N ASP A 409 0.82 -20.75 -10.66
CA ASP A 409 -0.39 -21.46 -10.25
C ASP A 409 -0.66 -21.34 -8.74
N GLN A 410 -1.93 -21.53 -8.36
CA GLN A 410 -2.39 -21.78 -6.99
C GLN A 410 -1.35 -22.53 -6.14
N PRO A 411 -1.18 -22.17 -4.85
CA PRO A 411 -0.23 -22.83 -3.96
C PRO A 411 -0.40 -24.35 -3.98
N SER A 412 0.64 -25.09 -4.38
CA SER A 412 0.67 -26.54 -4.19
C SER A 412 0.75 -26.83 -2.69
N VAL A 413 -0.41 -27.13 -2.12
CA VAL A 413 -0.65 -27.53 -0.72
C VAL A 413 0.47 -28.45 -0.22
N GLY A 414 1.30 -27.95 0.70
CA GLY A 414 2.40 -28.71 1.31
C GLY A 414 3.82 -28.20 1.05
N THR A 415 4.00 -27.12 0.29
CA THR A 415 5.34 -26.58 -0.05
C THR A 415 5.74 -25.27 0.63
N PHE A 416 4.83 -24.60 1.34
CA PHE A 416 5.11 -23.30 1.98
C PHE A 416 5.73 -23.47 3.39
N PRO A 417 6.92 -22.91 3.64
CA PRO A 417 7.60 -22.99 4.93
C PRO A 417 6.98 -22.11 6.02
N ALA A 418 6.42 -20.93 5.68
CA ALA A 418 5.76 -20.01 6.62
C ALA A 418 4.23 -20.03 6.49
N ARG A 419 3.54 -20.20 7.63
CA ARG A 419 2.08 -20.23 7.75
C ARG A 419 1.64 -19.20 8.77
N ASP A 420 0.88 -18.20 8.34
CA ASP A 420 0.28 -17.19 9.20
C ASP A 420 -1.23 -17.44 9.42
N LEU A 421 -1.59 -17.94 10.61
CA LEU A 421 -2.99 -18.19 10.97
C LEU A 421 -3.67 -16.86 11.29
N LEU A 422 -4.46 -16.36 10.35
CA LEU A 422 -5.12 -15.06 10.48
C LEU A 422 -6.35 -15.10 11.40
N ALA A 423 -7.16 -16.15 11.34
CA ALA A 423 -8.33 -16.31 12.20
C ALA A 423 -8.80 -17.76 12.29
N ILE A 424 -9.52 -18.07 13.38
CA ILE A 424 -10.23 -19.33 13.56
C ILE A 424 -11.74 -19.05 13.44
N ILE A 425 -12.42 -19.68 12.50
CA ILE A 425 -13.85 -19.45 12.25
C ILE A 425 -14.64 -20.63 12.78
N ARG A 426 -15.58 -20.37 13.68
CA ARG A 426 -16.48 -21.35 14.29
C ARG A 426 -17.85 -21.22 13.66
N VAL A 427 -18.17 -22.15 12.77
CA VAL A 427 -19.52 -22.33 12.26
C VAL A 427 -20.28 -23.14 13.30
N HIS A 428 -21.17 -22.50 14.04
CA HIS A 428 -21.82 -23.10 15.20
C HIS A 428 -23.25 -22.57 15.37
N LYS A 429 -24.20 -23.46 15.66
CA LYS A 429 -25.63 -23.09 15.81
C LYS A 429 -25.89 -22.13 16.97
N GLY A 430 -24.97 -22.07 17.94
CA GLY A 430 -25.01 -21.10 19.03
C GLY A 430 -24.89 -19.65 18.56
N ALA A 431 -24.45 -19.41 17.32
CA ALA A 431 -24.42 -18.08 16.69
C ALA A 431 -25.81 -17.58 16.24
N GLY A 432 -26.84 -18.43 16.27
CA GLY A 432 -28.18 -18.14 15.78
C GLY A 432 -28.45 -18.70 14.38
N GLU A 433 -29.50 -18.18 13.73
CA GLU A 433 -29.87 -18.54 12.36
C GLU A 433 -29.16 -17.65 11.34
N ALA A 434 -28.92 -18.18 10.14
CA ALA A 434 -28.31 -17.42 9.06
C ALA A 434 -29.20 -16.24 8.63
N THR A 435 -28.65 -15.02 8.59
CA THR A 435 -29.36 -13.82 8.13
C THR A 435 -29.47 -13.76 6.60
N SER A 436 -28.52 -14.38 5.91
CA SER A 436 -28.49 -14.52 4.45
C SER A 436 -27.81 -15.81 4.05
N THR A 437 -28.27 -16.38 2.95
CA THR A 437 -27.65 -17.54 2.27
C THR A 437 -27.46 -17.26 0.78
N ARG A 438 -27.54 -15.98 0.37
CA ARG A 438 -27.58 -15.56 -1.04
C ARG A 438 -26.19 -15.09 -1.49
N LEU A 439 -25.77 -15.56 -2.66
CA LEU A 439 -24.59 -15.05 -3.39
C LEU A 439 -25.03 -14.12 -4.53
N LEU A 440 -24.09 -13.32 -5.04
CA LEU A 440 -24.32 -12.46 -6.20
C LEU A 440 -24.35 -13.26 -7.50
N THR A 441 -25.10 -12.76 -8.46
CA THR A 441 -24.99 -13.13 -9.87
C THR A 441 -24.18 -12.09 -10.65
N ASP A 442 -23.54 -12.50 -11.73
CA ASP A 442 -22.83 -11.58 -12.64
C ASP A 442 -23.74 -10.46 -13.17
N ALA A 443 -25.00 -10.78 -13.44
CA ALA A 443 -25.97 -9.81 -13.94
C ALA A 443 -26.28 -8.72 -12.93
N GLU A 444 -26.36 -9.05 -11.63
CA GLU A 444 -26.57 -8.05 -10.57
C GLU A 444 -25.35 -7.16 -10.42
N LEU A 445 -24.16 -7.74 -10.32
CA LEU A 445 -22.93 -6.99 -10.14
C LEU A 445 -22.64 -6.06 -11.33
N ALA A 446 -22.87 -6.52 -12.56
CA ALA A 446 -22.70 -5.72 -13.77
C ALA A 446 -23.59 -4.46 -13.81
N THR A 447 -24.68 -4.39 -13.03
CA THR A 447 -25.52 -3.18 -12.96
C THR A 447 -24.89 -2.02 -12.19
N VAL A 448 -23.89 -2.31 -11.34
CA VAL A 448 -23.23 -1.34 -10.48
C VAL A 448 -21.74 -1.19 -10.77
N ALA A 449 -21.14 -2.14 -11.50
CA ALA A 449 -19.73 -2.13 -11.86
C ALA A 449 -19.39 -0.95 -12.79
N PRO A 450 -18.31 -0.20 -12.53
CA PRO A 450 -17.84 0.82 -13.47
C PRO A 450 -17.45 0.21 -14.82
N PRO A 451 -17.67 0.93 -15.93
CA PRO A 451 -17.29 0.42 -17.24
C PRO A 451 -15.77 0.31 -17.36
N VAL A 452 -15.30 -0.75 -18.03
CA VAL A 452 -13.89 -0.96 -18.38
C VAL A 452 -13.61 -0.55 -19.83
N THR A 453 -14.53 0.21 -20.43
CA THR A 453 -14.46 0.69 -21.80
C THR A 453 -15.19 2.02 -21.88
N TRP A 454 -14.54 3.05 -22.41
CA TRP A 454 -15.10 4.39 -22.51
C TRP A 454 -14.68 5.04 -23.83
N LYS A 455 -15.30 6.18 -24.15
CA LYS A 455 -14.84 7.06 -25.23
C LYS A 455 -14.08 8.23 -24.63
N GLY A 456 -12.89 8.51 -25.16
CA GLY A 456 -12.05 9.59 -24.66
C GLY A 456 -11.05 10.09 -25.69
N LYS A 457 -10.16 10.98 -25.24
CA LYS A 457 -9.00 11.39 -26.00
C LYS A 457 -7.88 10.38 -25.79
N PHE A 458 -7.46 9.70 -26.85
CA PHE A 458 -6.43 8.65 -26.81
C PHE A 458 -5.49 8.80 -28.01
N GLN A 459 -4.18 8.78 -27.76
CA GLN A 459 -3.13 8.92 -28.78
C GLN A 459 -3.35 10.13 -29.73
N GLY A 460 -3.71 11.27 -29.15
CA GLY A 460 -3.94 12.54 -29.86
C GLY A 460 -5.22 12.60 -30.69
N LYS A 461 -6.11 11.60 -30.59
CA LYS A 461 -7.41 11.58 -31.28
C LYS A 461 -8.55 11.67 -30.29
N ASP A 462 -9.55 12.48 -30.60
CA ASP A 462 -10.77 12.62 -29.81
C ASP A 462 -11.80 11.53 -30.12
N ASN A 463 -12.66 11.22 -29.14
CA ASN A 463 -13.79 10.29 -29.26
C ASN A 463 -13.39 8.87 -29.69
N VAL A 464 -12.21 8.41 -29.30
CA VAL A 464 -11.75 7.04 -29.52
C VAL A 464 -12.34 6.14 -28.45
N GLN A 465 -12.88 4.99 -28.85
CA GLN A 465 -13.27 3.94 -27.92
C GLN A 465 -12.00 3.25 -27.40
N VAL A 466 -11.79 3.30 -26.09
CA VAL A 466 -10.65 2.70 -25.40
C VAL A 466 -11.14 1.52 -24.58
N SER A 467 -10.49 0.37 -24.69
CA SER A 467 -10.85 -0.87 -24.00
C SER A 467 -9.66 -1.81 -23.91
N CYS A 468 -9.57 -2.62 -22.85
CA CYS A 468 -8.62 -3.73 -22.80
C CYS A 468 -9.08 -4.96 -23.61
N ASP A 469 -10.36 -5.12 -23.93
CA ASP A 469 -10.86 -6.30 -24.67
C ASP A 469 -10.57 -6.19 -26.19
N ASP A 470 -10.61 -4.95 -26.71
CA ASP A 470 -10.23 -4.66 -28.11
C ASP A 470 -8.72 -4.37 -28.26
N GLN A 471 -8.02 -3.96 -27.18
CA GLN A 471 -6.62 -3.46 -27.25
C GLN A 471 -5.60 -4.28 -26.45
N GLY A 472 -6.02 -5.14 -25.52
CA GLY A 472 -5.16 -6.09 -24.82
C GLY A 472 -4.65 -7.22 -25.73
N ALA A 473 -5.34 -7.45 -26.85
CA ALA A 473 -4.91 -8.34 -27.93
C ALA A 473 -4.20 -7.59 -29.08
N ASP A 474 -4.40 -6.27 -29.22
CA ASP A 474 -3.71 -5.47 -30.24
C ASP A 474 -2.37 -4.92 -29.72
N TRP A 475 -1.37 -5.79 -29.78
CA TRP A 475 0.03 -5.45 -29.49
C TRP A 475 0.66 -4.54 -30.57
N SER A 476 -0.08 -4.14 -31.61
CA SER A 476 0.38 -3.13 -32.56
C SER A 476 0.27 -1.70 -32.03
N LEU A 477 -0.60 -1.46 -31.03
CA LEU A 477 -0.62 -0.19 -30.31
C LEU A 477 0.64 -0.04 -29.46
N LYS A 478 1.29 1.12 -29.62
CA LYS A 478 2.40 1.53 -28.77
C LYS A 478 1.86 2.07 -27.46
N ALA A 479 2.47 1.68 -26.35
CA ALA A 479 2.23 2.31 -25.06
C ALA A 479 2.69 3.78 -25.10
N ASP A 480 1.91 4.64 -24.46
CA ASP A 480 2.23 6.05 -24.24
C ASP A 480 3.31 6.20 -23.16
N GLN A 481 3.26 5.32 -22.15
CA GLN A 481 4.21 5.29 -21.04
C GLN A 481 4.84 3.91 -20.86
N LYS A 482 6.10 3.91 -20.43
CA LYS A 482 6.80 2.72 -19.92
C LYS A 482 7.22 2.96 -18.48
N VAL A 483 7.00 1.95 -17.64
CA VAL A 483 7.41 1.94 -16.24
C VAL A 483 8.15 0.63 -15.94
N VAL A 484 9.30 0.75 -15.30
CA VAL A 484 10.12 -0.37 -14.85
C VAL A 484 10.38 -0.23 -13.35
N LEU A 485 9.96 -1.22 -12.57
CA LEU A 485 10.30 -1.34 -11.14
C LEU A 485 11.54 -2.22 -11.01
N VAL A 486 12.57 -1.71 -10.32
CA VAL A 486 13.84 -2.43 -10.21
C VAL A 486 14.29 -2.51 -8.75
N HIS A 487 14.47 -3.73 -8.26
CA HIS A 487 15.05 -4.05 -6.96
C HIS A 487 15.98 -5.28 -7.10
N PRO A 488 17.07 -5.38 -6.33
CA PRO A 488 18.00 -6.51 -6.41
C PRO A 488 17.37 -7.73 -5.74
N ALA A 489 16.58 -8.49 -6.46
CA ALA A 489 16.17 -9.83 -6.05
C ALA A 489 17.15 -10.91 -6.54
N PHE A 490 18.02 -10.57 -7.51
CA PHE A 490 18.91 -11.52 -8.18
C PHE A 490 20.29 -11.71 -7.52
N LEU A 491 20.72 -10.84 -6.61
CA LEU A 491 22.08 -10.83 -6.07
C LEU A 491 22.29 -11.66 -4.79
N VAL A 492 21.21 -11.99 -4.07
CA VAL A 492 21.31 -12.73 -2.79
C VAL A 492 21.16 -14.24 -2.98
N ALA A 493 20.65 -14.70 -4.14
CA ALA A 493 20.37 -16.12 -4.38
C ALA A 493 21.56 -16.90 -4.95
N SER A 494 22.62 -16.24 -5.37
CA SER A 494 23.75 -16.89 -6.04
C SER A 494 25.07 -16.58 -5.32
N GLY A 495 25.38 -17.43 -4.33
CA GLY A 495 26.76 -17.74 -3.96
C GLY A 495 27.57 -16.66 -3.24
N ALA A 496 27.01 -15.47 -2.94
CA ALA A 496 27.55 -14.63 -1.89
C ALA A 496 27.33 -15.35 -0.56
N ASP A 497 28.39 -16.02 -0.13
CA ASP A 497 28.54 -16.55 1.21
C ASP A 497 28.07 -15.45 2.20
N SER A 498 26.93 -15.64 2.87
CA SER A 498 26.49 -14.80 4.00
C SER A 498 27.39 -15.00 5.23
N SER A 499 28.65 -15.38 4.99
CA SER A 499 29.70 -15.58 5.96
C SER A 499 30.41 -14.25 6.24
N GLY A 500 29.73 -13.37 6.98
CA GLY A 500 30.43 -12.57 7.99
C GLY A 500 30.44 -11.05 7.87
N GLU A 501 29.66 -10.42 6.98
CA GLU A 501 29.38 -8.98 7.08
C GLU A 501 27.89 -8.78 7.42
N GLU A 502 27.61 -8.76 8.73
CA GLU A 502 26.32 -8.33 9.29
C GLU A 502 25.99 -6.93 8.77
N ALA A 503 24.74 -6.66 8.38
CA ALA A 503 24.26 -5.34 7.92
C ALA A 503 24.85 -4.20 8.74
N THR A 504 25.81 -3.48 8.16
CA THR A 504 26.58 -2.46 8.86
C THR A 504 25.95 -1.09 8.69
N VAL A 505 24.78 -0.80 9.26
CA VAL A 505 24.42 0.61 9.53
C VAL A 505 23.55 0.77 10.79
N SER A 506 23.94 1.78 11.57
CA SER A 506 23.45 2.17 12.88
C SER A 506 21.96 2.52 12.90
N SER A 507 21.21 1.81 13.72
CA SER A 507 19.81 2.12 14.05
C SER A 507 19.67 2.94 15.35
N GLY A 508 20.77 3.53 15.83
CA GLY A 508 20.82 4.31 17.07
C GLY A 508 21.39 5.72 16.94
N GLY A 509 21.94 6.11 15.79
CA GLY A 509 22.55 7.42 15.60
C GLY A 509 21.50 8.50 15.33
N SER A 510 21.26 9.39 16.29
CA SER A 510 20.56 10.66 16.02
C SER A 510 21.39 11.46 15.00
N CYS A 511 20.77 11.82 13.87
CA CYS A 511 21.33 12.75 12.90
C CYS A 511 20.65 14.11 13.03
N ASP A 512 21.38 15.19 12.78
CA ASP A 512 20.78 16.51 12.58
C ASP A 512 20.97 16.86 11.10
N PRO A 513 19.89 17.05 10.32
CA PRO A 513 20.01 17.38 8.90
C PRO A 513 20.77 18.69 8.66
N ASN A 514 20.89 19.59 9.67
CA ASN A 514 21.67 20.82 9.58
C ASN A 514 23.19 20.63 9.82
N HIS A 515 23.61 19.44 10.25
CA HIS A 515 25.01 19.12 10.57
C HIS A 515 25.60 18.00 9.69
N GLN A 516 24.83 17.48 8.73
CA GLN A 516 25.34 16.55 7.74
C GLN A 516 26.09 17.32 6.66
N GLU A 517 27.39 17.08 6.52
CA GLU A 517 28.03 17.28 5.22
C GLU A 517 27.37 16.25 4.29
N HIS A 518 26.69 16.71 3.24
CA HIS A 518 26.29 15.82 2.16
C HIS A 518 27.52 15.03 1.73
N SER A 519 27.54 13.71 1.97
CA SER A 519 28.55 12.87 1.36
C SER A 519 28.31 12.91 -0.15
N GLY A 520 29.01 13.82 -0.81
CA GLY A 520 29.11 13.85 -2.24
C GLY A 520 29.87 12.62 -2.72
N ASP A 521 29.28 11.99 -3.73
CA ASP A 521 29.86 11.07 -4.71
C ASP A 521 30.16 9.65 -4.17
N SER A 522 29.88 8.54 -4.86
CA SER A 522 29.69 8.30 -6.29
C SER A 522 28.89 7.01 -6.51
N GLU A 523 27.59 7.07 -6.82
CA GLU A 523 27.08 6.04 -7.70
C GLU A 523 27.73 6.25 -9.07
N SER A 524 28.25 5.17 -9.67
CA SER A 524 28.76 5.29 -11.03
C SER A 524 27.59 5.69 -11.92
N VAL A 525 27.81 6.68 -12.80
CA VAL A 525 26.83 7.17 -13.81
C VAL A 525 26.14 6.03 -14.58
N CYS A 526 26.76 4.87 -14.61
CA CYS A 526 26.39 3.71 -15.40
C CYS A 526 25.74 2.59 -14.54
N THR A 527 25.23 2.92 -13.37
CA THR A 527 24.53 1.97 -12.49
C THR A 527 23.13 2.49 -12.20
N CYS A 528 22.15 1.59 -12.20
CA CYS A 528 20.83 1.95 -11.68
C CYS A 528 20.88 1.93 -10.16
N PRO A 529 20.51 3.02 -9.48
CA PRO A 529 20.36 3.00 -8.04
C PRO A 529 19.31 1.98 -7.64
N LEU A 530 19.36 1.42 -6.45
CA LEU A 530 18.34 0.46 -6.02
C LEU A 530 17.88 0.75 -4.59
N PRO A 531 16.58 0.57 -4.29
CA PRO A 531 15.47 0.30 -5.21
C PRO A 531 15.00 1.53 -6.00
N ASN A 532 14.51 1.36 -7.23
CA ASN A 532 14.13 2.50 -8.07
C ASN A 532 12.87 2.30 -8.93
N LEU A 533 12.32 3.42 -9.40
CA LEU A 533 11.45 3.46 -10.57
C LEU A 533 12.23 4.01 -11.76
N ASN A 534 12.19 3.32 -12.90
CA ASN A 534 12.79 3.78 -14.16
C ASN A 534 14.29 4.14 -14.07
N CYS A 535 15.05 3.41 -13.25
CA CYS A 535 16.47 3.63 -12.98
C CYS A 535 16.75 5.00 -12.32
N ARG A 536 15.77 5.56 -11.58
CA ARG A 536 15.86 6.85 -10.89
C ARG A 536 15.38 6.73 -9.44
N LEU A 537 16.11 7.38 -8.54
CA LEU A 537 15.71 7.54 -7.14
C LEU A 537 15.01 8.87 -6.92
N PHE A 538 13.95 8.83 -6.12
CA PHE A 538 13.13 9.99 -5.81
C PHE A 538 13.91 11.17 -5.20
N HIS A 539 14.79 10.90 -4.23
CA HIS A 539 15.49 11.96 -3.49
C HIS A 539 16.60 12.65 -4.30
N PRO A 540 17.61 11.95 -4.87
CA PRO A 540 18.66 12.57 -5.69
C PRO A 540 18.08 13.34 -6.88
N ARG A 541 17.04 12.80 -7.51
CA ARG A 541 16.37 13.42 -8.65
C ARG A 541 15.85 14.82 -8.33
N ARG A 542 15.22 15.02 -7.17
CA ARG A 542 14.68 16.33 -6.76
C ARG A 542 15.75 17.29 -6.24
N MET A 543 16.90 16.77 -5.84
CA MET A 543 18.04 17.59 -5.40
C MET A 543 18.94 18.05 -6.55
N PHE A 544 18.88 17.41 -7.72
CA PHE A 544 19.66 17.82 -8.88
C PHE A 544 19.39 19.28 -9.28
N ARG A 545 20.44 20.00 -9.66
CA ARG A 545 20.40 21.38 -10.13
C ARG A 545 21.19 21.51 -11.43
N HIS A 546 20.51 21.92 -12.51
CA HIS A 546 21.10 22.33 -13.77
C HIS A 546 21.35 23.83 -13.76
N THR A 547 22.47 24.30 -14.31
CA THR A 547 22.71 25.74 -14.52
C THR A 547 22.70 26.05 -16.01
N ASP A 548 21.81 26.95 -16.44
CA ASP A 548 21.69 27.35 -17.84
C ASP A 548 22.85 28.28 -18.29
N ALA A 549 22.86 28.63 -19.58
CA ALA A 549 23.88 29.48 -20.18
C ALA A 549 23.88 30.92 -19.61
N GLU A 550 22.74 31.37 -19.07
CA GLU A 550 22.54 32.65 -18.41
C GLU A 550 22.95 32.64 -16.92
N GLY A 551 23.31 31.47 -16.37
CA GLY A 551 23.72 31.29 -14.99
C GLY A 551 22.56 31.13 -14.00
N LYS A 552 21.36 30.78 -14.47
CA LYS A 552 20.19 30.49 -13.65
C LYS A 552 20.13 29.00 -13.32
N GLU A 553 19.81 28.70 -12.07
CA GLU A 553 19.62 27.31 -11.62
C GLU A 553 18.19 26.81 -11.89
N HIS A 554 18.12 25.55 -12.30
CA HIS A 554 16.91 24.81 -12.61
C HIS A 554 16.92 23.48 -11.88
N ALA A 555 15.78 23.09 -11.30
CA ALA A 555 15.57 21.79 -10.68
C ALA A 555 14.49 21.02 -11.45
N TYR A 556 14.52 19.70 -11.36
CA TYR A 556 13.37 18.90 -11.77
C TYR A 556 12.20 19.18 -10.85
N ARG A 557 11.07 19.56 -11.43
CA ARG A 557 9.84 19.78 -10.65
C ARG A 557 9.09 18.47 -10.45
N ASN A 558 8.96 17.67 -11.49
CA ASN A 558 8.21 16.42 -11.51
C ASN A 558 8.91 15.38 -12.43
N ASP A 559 8.65 14.09 -12.21
CA ASP A 559 9.16 12.97 -13.00
C ASP A 559 8.29 12.65 -14.22
N ARG A 560 7.00 12.95 -14.16
CA ARG A 560 6.10 12.88 -15.33
C ARG A 560 5.12 14.04 -15.32
N VAL A 561 4.72 14.45 -16.52
CA VAL A 561 3.75 15.52 -16.74
C VAL A 561 2.72 15.02 -17.73
N PHE A 562 1.46 15.01 -17.31
CA PHE A 562 0.32 14.54 -18.09
C PHE A 562 -0.68 15.66 -18.36
N VAL A 563 -1.59 15.42 -19.30
CA VAL A 563 -2.65 16.35 -19.65
C VAL A 563 -3.97 15.80 -19.13
N ALA A 564 -4.71 16.61 -18.38
CA ALA A 564 -6.04 16.27 -17.91
C ALA A 564 -7.00 16.00 -19.08
N GLY A 565 -7.97 15.11 -18.88
CA GLY A 565 -8.95 14.69 -19.89
C GLY A 565 -8.40 13.70 -20.92
N THR A 566 -7.18 13.21 -20.74
CA THR A 566 -6.55 12.25 -21.64
C THR A 566 -6.53 10.85 -21.05
N THR A 567 -6.52 9.86 -21.95
CA THR A 567 -6.32 8.46 -21.62
C THR A 567 -4.97 8.01 -22.16
N GLU A 568 -4.25 7.25 -21.35
CA GLU A 568 -2.94 6.69 -21.68
C GLU A 568 -2.93 5.17 -21.54
N LEU A 569 -2.19 4.50 -22.41
CA LEU A 569 -1.85 3.09 -22.32
C LEU A 569 -0.42 2.94 -21.79
N TRP A 570 -0.26 2.21 -20.70
CA TRP A 570 1.01 2.04 -20.01
C TRP A 570 1.49 0.60 -20.11
N ASP A 571 2.77 0.40 -20.44
CA ASP A 571 3.47 -0.87 -20.31
C ASP A 571 4.28 -0.85 -19.00
N VAL A 572 3.93 -1.71 -18.05
CA VAL A 572 4.55 -1.80 -16.72
C VAL A 572 5.23 -3.15 -16.54
N THR A 573 6.47 -3.12 -16.05
CA THR A 573 7.32 -4.29 -15.85
C THR A 573 8.10 -4.18 -14.56
N ALA A 574 8.59 -5.31 -14.06
CA ALA A 574 9.43 -5.34 -12.87
C ALA A 574 10.51 -6.42 -12.97
N THR A 575 11.63 -6.24 -12.28
CA THR A 575 12.70 -7.26 -12.15
C THR A 575 12.36 -8.37 -11.17
N ASP A 576 11.47 -8.09 -10.23
CA ASP A 576 10.96 -8.93 -9.16
C ASP A 576 9.57 -8.43 -8.75
N GLY A 577 9.03 -8.87 -7.61
CA GLY A 577 7.66 -8.60 -7.23
C GLY A 577 7.47 -7.22 -6.59
N HIS A 578 6.63 -6.38 -7.18
CA HIS A 578 6.33 -5.05 -6.66
C HIS A 578 4.84 -4.70 -6.77
N PRO A 579 4.13 -4.42 -5.67
CA PRO A 579 2.84 -3.74 -5.75
C PRO A 579 3.08 -2.30 -6.19
N PHE A 580 2.65 -1.95 -7.40
CA PHE A 580 2.75 -0.60 -7.93
C PHE A 580 1.45 0.16 -7.68
N HIS A 581 1.54 1.26 -6.95
CA HIS A 581 0.42 2.11 -6.56
C HIS A 581 0.50 3.47 -7.27
N ILE A 582 -0.62 3.95 -7.79
CA ILE A 582 -0.77 5.27 -8.39
C ILE A 582 -1.81 6.05 -7.59
N HIS A 583 -1.43 7.22 -7.07
CA HIS A 583 -2.37 8.07 -6.32
C HIS A 583 -3.41 8.69 -7.25
N ILE A 584 -4.56 9.03 -6.68
CA ILE A 584 -5.70 9.74 -7.30
C ILE A 584 -6.40 8.96 -8.42
N ASN A 585 -5.68 8.45 -9.40
CA ASN A 585 -6.23 7.95 -10.65
C ASN A 585 -6.28 6.41 -10.63
N PRO A 586 -7.44 5.79 -10.40
CA PRO A 586 -7.58 4.35 -10.62
C PRO A 586 -7.37 4.04 -12.11
N PHE A 587 -6.96 2.81 -12.39
CA PHE A 587 -6.63 2.35 -13.73
C PHE A 587 -7.27 1.00 -14.03
N VAL A 588 -7.56 0.75 -15.30
CA VAL A 588 -8.01 -0.57 -15.75
C VAL A 588 -6.79 -1.43 -16.05
N VAL A 589 -6.69 -2.56 -15.37
CA VAL A 589 -5.71 -3.59 -15.68
C VAL A 589 -6.25 -4.47 -16.80
N CYS A 590 -5.50 -4.63 -17.89
CA CYS A 590 -5.90 -5.51 -18.97
C CYS A 590 -5.78 -7.00 -18.58
N PRO A 591 -6.52 -7.93 -19.21
CA PRO A 591 -6.43 -9.35 -18.88
C PRO A 591 -4.99 -9.90 -18.92
N ALA A 592 -4.71 -10.89 -18.07
CA ALA A 592 -3.42 -11.57 -17.95
C ALA A 592 -3.63 -13.09 -17.84
N LYS A 593 -2.55 -13.87 -17.96
CA LYS A 593 -2.57 -15.30 -17.60
C LYS A 593 -2.39 -15.57 -16.11
N SER A 594 -1.91 -14.60 -15.34
CA SER A 594 -1.68 -14.72 -13.89
C SER A 594 -2.98 -14.96 -13.12
N GLU A 595 -2.97 -15.88 -12.15
CA GLU A 595 -4.15 -16.19 -11.31
C GLU A 595 -4.24 -15.33 -10.03
N ARG A 596 -3.30 -14.41 -9.82
CA ARG A 596 -3.30 -13.51 -8.66
C ARG A 596 -4.53 -12.58 -8.69
N ASP A 597 -4.90 -12.13 -9.88
CA ASP A 597 -6.01 -11.21 -10.16
C ASP A 597 -7.11 -11.84 -11.03
N PRO A 598 -8.33 -11.28 -11.10
CA PRO A 598 -9.34 -11.74 -12.03
C PRO A 598 -8.84 -11.75 -13.49
N PRO A 599 -9.14 -12.80 -14.28
CA PRO A 599 -8.60 -12.99 -15.63
C PRO A 599 -9.33 -12.16 -16.70
N PHE A 600 -9.85 -10.98 -16.33
CA PHE A 600 -10.61 -10.08 -17.17
C PHE A 600 -10.30 -8.64 -16.80
N ALA A 601 -10.61 -7.69 -17.70
CA ALA A 601 -10.35 -6.28 -17.45
C ALA A 601 -11.12 -5.80 -16.21
N HIS A 602 -10.46 -5.08 -15.30
CA HIS A 602 -11.07 -4.55 -14.08
C HIS A 602 -10.25 -3.37 -13.55
N TRP A 603 -10.86 -2.57 -12.68
CA TRP A 603 -10.24 -1.39 -12.08
C TRP A 603 -9.39 -1.75 -10.87
N ARG A 604 -8.27 -1.04 -10.70
CA ARG A 604 -7.31 -1.13 -9.59
C ARG A 604 -6.75 0.26 -9.29
N ASP A 605 -6.16 0.43 -8.12
CA ASP A 605 -5.21 1.51 -7.84
C ASP A 605 -3.83 0.97 -7.45
N THR A 606 -3.75 -0.31 -7.10
CA THR A 606 -2.52 -0.98 -6.73
C THR A 606 -2.48 -2.33 -7.43
N TYR A 607 -1.41 -2.61 -8.18
CA TYR A 607 -1.25 -3.89 -8.88
C TYR A 607 0.15 -4.44 -8.71
N PHE A 608 0.22 -5.72 -8.32
CA PHE A 608 1.45 -6.47 -8.17
C PHE A 608 2.00 -6.83 -9.55
N VAL A 609 3.14 -6.26 -9.87
CA VAL A 609 3.88 -6.52 -11.10
C VAL A 609 5.10 -7.35 -10.74
N GLU A 610 5.26 -8.50 -11.39
CA GLU A 610 6.43 -9.35 -11.20
C GLU A 610 7.01 -9.83 -12.53
N PHE A 611 8.31 -10.12 -12.54
CA PHE A 611 8.99 -10.81 -13.64
C PHE A 611 8.33 -12.16 -14.02
N SER A 612 7.77 -12.90 -13.06
CA SER A 612 7.09 -14.18 -13.36
C SER A 612 5.84 -13.98 -14.23
N ASP A 613 5.10 -12.89 -14.03
CA ASP A 613 3.92 -12.54 -14.83
C ASP A 613 4.33 -12.22 -16.27
N LEU A 614 5.49 -11.57 -16.44
CA LEU A 614 6.09 -11.30 -17.74
C LEU A 614 6.40 -12.60 -18.48
N VAL A 615 7.05 -13.56 -17.82
CA VAL A 615 7.36 -14.89 -18.38
C VAL A 615 6.08 -15.67 -18.71
N ALA A 616 5.08 -15.63 -17.84
CA ALA A 616 3.79 -16.28 -18.04
C ALA A 616 3.07 -15.73 -19.28
N ASP A 617 3.13 -14.41 -19.48
CA ASP A 617 2.40 -13.70 -20.52
C ASP A 617 3.21 -13.55 -21.82
N ASP A 618 4.00 -14.57 -22.19
CA ASP A 618 4.80 -14.60 -23.43
C ASP A 618 5.79 -13.41 -23.55
N ASN A 619 6.42 -13.02 -22.43
CA ASN A 619 7.34 -11.87 -22.30
C ASN A 619 6.69 -10.53 -22.62
N LYS A 620 5.40 -10.38 -22.33
CA LYS A 620 4.66 -9.14 -22.55
C LYS A 620 4.47 -8.36 -21.25
N PRO A 621 4.70 -7.03 -21.27
CA PRO A 621 4.50 -6.20 -20.09
C PRO A 621 3.04 -6.20 -19.64
N ARG A 622 2.81 -5.85 -18.38
CA ARG A 622 1.46 -5.63 -17.86
C ARG A 622 0.93 -4.31 -18.42
N ARG A 623 -0.27 -4.35 -19.01
CA ARG A 623 -0.90 -3.17 -19.63
C ARG A 623 -1.95 -2.55 -18.73
N PHE A 624 -1.81 -1.25 -18.46
CA PHE A 624 -2.79 -0.45 -17.75
C PHE A 624 -3.38 0.63 -18.65
N LEU A 625 -4.68 0.87 -18.53
CA LEU A 625 -5.36 2.02 -19.13
C LEU A 625 -5.70 3.01 -18.02
N ILE A 626 -5.17 4.22 -18.14
CA ILE A 626 -5.32 5.26 -17.13
C ILE A 626 -6.02 6.45 -17.76
N ARG A 627 -7.02 7.00 -17.06
CA ARG A 627 -7.67 8.25 -17.43
C ARG A 627 -7.33 9.31 -16.40
N HIS A 628 -6.70 10.39 -16.85
CA HIS A 628 -6.46 11.58 -16.03
C HIS A 628 -7.72 12.45 -16.08
N ALA A 629 -8.49 12.52 -14.99
CA ALA A 629 -9.75 13.26 -14.98
C ALA A 629 -9.53 14.78 -15.10
N ASP A 630 -10.43 15.51 -15.78
CA ASP A 630 -10.30 16.97 -15.99
C ASP A 630 -10.20 17.80 -14.69
N PRO A 631 -10.97 17.50 -13.62
CA PRO A 631 -10.94 18.35 -12.43
C PRO A 631 -9.73 18.14 -11.53
N PHE A 632 -8.99 17.03 -11.67
CA PHE A 632 -7.90 16.66 -10.76
C PHE A 632 -6.54 16.98 -11.39
N VAL A 633 -6.19 18.27 -11.31
CA VAL A 633 -4.89 18.82 -11.73
C VAL A 633 -4.02 19.12 -10.51
N GLY A 634 -2.70 19.10 -10.69
CA GLY A 634 -1.72 19.28 -9.62
C GLY A 634 -0.80 18.07 -9.47
N SER A 635 -0.01 18.08 -8.39
CA SER A 635 1.04 17.09 -8.17
C SER A 635 0.65 15.97 -7.19
N PHE A 636 0.94 14.72 -7.54
CA PHE A 636 0.77 13.53 -6.69
C PHE A 636 1.86 12.51 -6.99
N VAL A 637 1.92 11.39 -6.26
CA VAL A 637 2.99 10.38 -6.45
C VAL A 637 2.48 9.05 -7.01
N GLN A 638 3.41 8.28 -7.54
CA GLN A 638 3.26 6.85 -7.81
C GLN A 638 4.49 6.13 -7.27
N HIS A 639 4.33 4.94 -6.71
CA HIS A 639 5.41 4.28 -6.00
C HIS A 639 5.18 2.78 -5.84
N CYS A 640 6.21 2.08 -5.37
CA CYS A 640 6.03 0.73 -4.87
C CYS A 640 5.43 0.75 -3.48
N HIS A 641 4.43 -0.10 -3.25
CA HIS A 641 3.77 -0.25 -1.96
C HIS A 641 4.45 -1.31 -1.07
N LYS A 642 5.62 -1.81 -1.48
CA LYS A 642 6.62 -2.29 -0.52
C LYS A 642 7.22 -1.05 0.12
N ILE A 643 6.72 -0.71 1.30
CA ILE A 643 6.90 0.62 1.87
C ILE A 643 8.37 0.94 2.16
N THR A 644 9.19 -0.07 2.45
CA THR A 644 10.65 0.13 2.55
C THR A 644 11.24 0.63 1.24
N HIS A 645 10.78 0.12 0.09
CA HIS A 645 11.24 0.59 -1.21
C HIS A 645 10.76 2.01 -1.51
N GLU A 646 9.56 2.39 -1.08
CA GLU A 646 9.06 3.78 -1.17
C GLU A 646 9.95 4.74 -0.38
N ASP A 647 10.24 4.41 0.88
CA ASP A 647 11.08 5.21 1.77
C ASP A 647 12.53 5.32 1.26
N GLU A 648 13.01 4.28 0.57
CA GLU A 648 14.32 4.27 -0.08
C GLU A 648 14.35 4.95 -1.46
N GLY A 649 13.19 5.31 -2.02
CA GLY A 649 13.09 6.16 -3.21
C GLY A 649 12.55 5.52 -4.49
N MET A 650 11.94 4.33 -4.42
CA MET A 650 11.13 3.73 -5.51
C MET A 650 9.78 4.46 -5.65
N MET A 651 9.85 5.75 -5.97
CA MET A 651 8.73 6.68 -6.07
C MET A 651 9.00 7.72 -7.17
N GLU A 652 7.95 8.17 -7.84
CA GLU A 652 7.99 9.26 -8.82
C GLU A 652 6.96 10.32 -8.47
N LEU A 653 7.31 11.58 -8.74
CA LEU A 653 6.40 12.71 -8.65
C LEU A 653 5.73 12.97 -10.00
N ILE A 654 4.41 13.06 -9.99
CA ILE A 654 3.56 13.25 -11.17
C ILE A 654 2.92 14.61 -11.11
N GLU A 655 2.73 15.25 -12.27
CA GLU A 655 1.94 16.45 -12.44
C GLU A 655 0.89 16.25 -13.52
N VAL A 656 -0.36 16.57 -13.22
CA VAL A 656 -1.43 16.63 -14.22
C VAL A 656 -1.78 18.09 -14.49
N CYS A 657 -1.60 18.51 -15.74
CA CYS A 657 -1.81 19.88 -16.18
C CYS A 657 -3.09 20.03 -17.01
N ARG A 658 -3.68 21.23 -17.01
CA ARG A 658 -4.79 21.53 -17.92
C ARG A 658 -4.34 21.55 -19.38
N PRO A 659 -5.21 21.15 -20.33
CA PRO A 659 -4.92 21.29 -21.75
C PRO A 659 -4.56 22.74 -22.13
N GLY A 660 -3.37 22.93 -22.70
CA GLY A 660 -2.90 24.24 -23.17
C GLY A 660 -2.29 25.14 -22.09
N ASP A 661 -2.22 24.70 -20.84
CA ASP A 661 -1.47 25.39 -19.78
C ASP A 661 0.03 25.18 -20.00
N THR A 662 0.65 26.05 -20.79
CA THR A 662 2.08 25.95 -21.12
C THR A 662 2.98 26.19 -19.92
N ASP A 663 2.52 26.94 -18.92
CA ASP A 663 3.31 27.17 -17.71
C ASP A 663 3.34 25.89 -16.87
N CYS A 664 2.22 25.19 -16.71
CA CYS A 664 2.26 23.87 -16.07
C CYS A 664 3.03 22.84 -16.93
N LEU A 665 2.66 22.71 -18.22
CA LEU A 665 3.20 21.69 -19.13
C LEU A 665 4.70 21.86 -19.41
N CYS A 666 5.21 23.09 -19.37
CA CYS A 666 6.61 23.41 -19.57
C CYS A 666 7.29 23.85 -18.27
N LEU A 667 6.69 23.50 -17.12
CA LEU A 667 7.21 23.69 -15.77
C LEU A 667 7.74 25.13 -15.53
N MET A 668 6.92 26.13 -15.87
CA MET A 668 7.13 27.58 -15.80
C MET A 668 8.16 28.11 -16.79
N GLY A 669 8.12 27.60 -18.03
CA GLY A 669 8.96 28.09 -19.12
C GLY A 669 10.38 27.56 -19.08
N GLN A 670 10.62 26.41 -18.42
CA GLN A 670 11.88 25.69 -18.56
C GLN A 670 11.93 25.06 -19.96
N THR A 671 12.57 25.76 -20.89
CA THR A 671 12.88 25.25 -22.22
C THR A 671 14.37 24.97 -22.29
N VAL A 672 14.77 23.80 -22.78
CA VAL A 672 16.14 23.63 -23.28
C VAL A 672 16.32 24.46 -24.57
N ASP A 673 17.55 24.87 -24.85
CA ASP A 673 17.96 25.68 -26.01
C ASP A 673 17.11 25.40 -27.26
N LYS A 674 16.43 26.45 -27.75
CA LYS A 674 15.45 26.47 -28.88
C LYS A 674 13.97 26.19 -28.55
N GLY A 675 13.52 26.50 -27.33
CA GLY A 675 12.08 26.67 -27.06
C GLY A 675 11.26 25.38 -27.07
N THR A 676 11.92 24.22 -26.94
CA THR A 676 11.24 22.95 -26.67
C THR A 676 11.04 22.86 -25.17
N CYS A 677 9.80 22.69 -24.71
CA CYS A 677 9.53 22.45 -23.30
C CYS A 677 10.35 21.25 -22.84
N VAL A 678 10.95 21.35 -21.65
CA VAL A 678 11.28 20.12 -20.94
C VAL A 678 9.92 19.45 -20.73
N THR A 679 9.71 18.31 -21.41
CA THR A 679 8.56 17.38 -21.40
C THR A 679 7.62 17.43 -22.62
N PRO A 680 7.31 16.25 -23.18
CA PRO A 680 6.30 15.36 -22.60
C PRO A 680 6.95 14.10 -22.01
N ASN A 681 6.69 13.82 -20.73
CA ASN A 681 7.21 12.71 -19.89
C ASN A 681 8.49 12.97 -19.03
N ALA A 682 8.88 14.23 -18.77
CA ALA A 682 10.03 14.66 -17.96
C ALA A 682 11.40 14.08 -18.32
N GLY A 683 11.90 14.53 -19.48
CA GLY A 683 13.26 14.28 -19.96
C GLY A 683 14.37 14.76 -19.02
N CYS A 684 15.61 14.58 -19.46
CA CYS A 684 16.81 14.90 -18.69
C CYS A 684 17.41 16.24 -19.10
N PHE A 685 17.95 16.99 -18.13
CA PHE A 685 18.91 18.05 -18.43
C PHE A 685 20.14 17.45 -19.11
N GLU A 686 20.79 18.22 -19.99
CA GLU A 686 21.91 17.72 -20.80
C GLU A 686 23.15 17.34 -19.98
N ASP A 687 23.29 17.92 -18.78
CA ASP A 687 24.36 17.66 -17.81
C ASP A 687 23.98 16.60 -16.75
N ASP A 688 22.73 16.12 -16.73
CA ASP A 688 22.29 15.03 -15.86
C ASP A 688 22.56 13.67 -16.54
N VAL A 689 23.83 13.27 -16.51
CA VAL A 689 24.31 12.03 -17.13
C VAL A 689 23.64 10.77 -16.56
N GLN A 690 23.27 10.77 -15.27
CA GLN A 690 22.56 9.67 -14.62
C GLN A 690 21.13 9.53 -15.16
N CYS A 691 20.41 10.64 -15.30
CA CYS A 691 19.10 10.62 -15.93
C CYS A 691 19.18 10.17 -17.39
N LEU A 692 20.17 10.67 -18.15
CA LEU A 692 20.37 10.31 -19.56
C LEU A 692 20.65 8.82 -19.72
N PHE A 693 21.43 8.22 -18.81
CA PHE A 693 21.65 6.78 -18.73
C PHE A 693 20.34 6.02 -18.46
N ALA A 694 19.60 6.44 -17.42
CA ALA A 694 18.32 5.85 -17.04
C ALA A 694 17.30 5.87 -18.20
N GLU A 695 17.18 6.99 -18.89
CA GLU A 695 16.26 7.15 -20.03
C GLU A 695 16.63 6.20 -21.19
N ALA A 696 17.92 6.06 -21.51
CA ALA A 696 18.39 5.14 -22.55
C ALA A 696 18.11 3.67 -22.19
N LEU A 697 18.29 3.32 -20.91
CA LEU A 697 18.01 1.98 -20.41
C LEU A 697 16.52 1.67 -20.48
N VAL A 698 15.66 2.53 -19.96
CA VAL A 698 14.20 2.31 -19.92
C VAL A 698 13.58 2.30 -21.33
N ALA A 699 14.05 3.17 -22.23
CA ALA A 699 13.54 3.21 -23.60
C ALA A 699 13.72 1.87 -24.33
N THR A 700 14.84 1.21 -24.05
CA THR A 700 15.24 -0.06 -24.67
C THR A 700 14.93 -1.28 -23.83
N TYR A 701 14.41 -1.08 -22.60
CA TYR A 701 14.02 -2.16 -21.70
C TYR A 701 13.16 -3.18 -22.46
N SER A 702 13.76 -4.34 -22.67
CA SER A 702 13.11 -5.50 -23.25
C SER A 702 13.03 -6.56 -22.15
N PRO A 703 11.84 -7.11 -21.88
CA PRO A 703 11.60 -8.20 -20.93
C PRO A 703 12.64 -9.33 -20.86
N GLY A 704 13.37 -9.60 -21.94
CA GLY A 704 14.37 -10.68 -22.03
C GLY A 704 15.82 -10.31 -21.70
N ASP A 705 16.15 -9.03 -21.49
CA ASP A 705 17.55 -8.57 -21.47
C ASP A 705 18.28 -8.77 -20.12
N TYR A 706 17.57 -9.12 -19.04
CA TYR A 706 18.16 -9.30 -17.70
C TYR A 706 17.93 -10.69 -17.07
N ALA A 707 17.52 -11.67 -17.87
CA ALA A 707 17.07 -12.97 -17.34
C ALA A 707 18.16 -13.86 -16.72
N THR A 708 19.46 -13.50 -16.69
CA THR A 708 20.51 -14.50 -16.35
C THR A 708 21.79 -14.07 -15.62
N THR A 709 22.03 -12.84 -15.15
CA THR A 709 23.38 -12.52 -14.60
C THR A 709 23.42 -11.66 -13.34
N GLU A 710 24.18 -12.17 -12.36
CA GLU A 710 24.71 -11.50 -11.17
C GLU A 710 25.39 -10.19 -11.55
N ASN A 711 24.92 -9.09 -10.95
CA ASN A 711 25.20 -7.72 -11.36
C ASN A 711 24.63 -7.46 -12.76
N ALA A 712 23.87 -6.38 -12.90
CA ALA A 712 23.83 -5.65 -14.16
C ALA A 712 25.22 -5.04 -14.45
N SER A 713 26.24 -5.90 -14.57
CA SER A 713 27.42 -5.59 -15.36
C SER A 713 26.89 -5.31 -16.76
N LEU A 714 27.27 -4.15 -17.29
CA LEU A 714 26.92 -3.58 -18.60
C LEU A 714 27.22 -4.52 -19.81
N THR A 715 27.52 -5.80 -19.59
CA THR A 715 27.98 -6.80 -20.55
C THR A 715 26.93 -7.35 -21.50
N ASP A 716 25.63 -7.25 -21.17
CA ASP A 716 24.52 -7.81 -21.99
C ASP A 716 23.56 -6.74 -22.57
N LEU A 717 24.02 -5.49 -22.70
CA LEU A 717 23.20 -4.43 -23.32
C LEU A 717 22.81 -4.78 -24.76
N SER A 718 21.53 -4.61 -25.09
CA SER A 718 21.06 -4.79 -26.46
C SER A 718 21.81 -3.86 -27.43
N GLY A 719 21.96 -4.26 -28.70
CA GLY A 719 22.57 -3.40 -29.72
C GLY A 719 21.85 -2.05 -29.89
N ALA A 720 20.55 -1.99 -29.56
CA ALA A 720 19.77 -0.76 -29.53
C ALA A 720 20.17 0.13 -28.34
N THR A 721 20.32 -0.44 -27.13
CA THR A 721 20.75 0.27 -25.93
C THR A 721 22.16 0.84 -26.11
N ILE A 722 23.09 0.05 -26.64
CA ILE A 722 24.46 0.50 -26.97
C ILE A 722 24.42 1.69 -27.93
N THR A 723 23.57 1.62 -28.96
CA THR A 723 23.42 2.71 -29.93
C THR A 723 22.87 3.97 -29.27
N GLN A 724 21.92 3.85 -28.34
CA GLN A 724 21.37 5.00 -27.61
C GLN A 724 22.37 5.62 -26.63
N LEU A 725 23.11 4.81 -25.86
CA LEU A 725 24.14 5.30 -24.96
C LEU A 725 25.24 6.06 -25.72
N ARG A 726 25.70 5.52 -26.86
CA ARG A 726 26.63 6.22 -27.77
C ARG A 726 26.07 7.55 -28.29
N ALA A 727 24.80 7.55 -28.68
CA ALA A 727 24.16 8.77 -29.17
C ALA A 727 24.06 9.86 -28.09
N ARG A 728 24.09 9.49 -26.81
CA ARG A 728 24.10 10.40 -25.65
C ARG A 728 25.50 10.69 -25.10
N GLY A 729 26.57 10.21 -25.75
CA GLY A 729 27.94 10.43 -25.30
C GLY A 729 28.37 9.61 -24.07
N LEU A 730 27.58 8.60 -23.69
CA LEU A 730 27.82 7.74 -22.52
C LEU A 730 28.64 6.49 -22.91
N ASP A 731 29.73 6.68 -23.66
CA ASP A 731 30.62 5.59 -24.10
C ASP A 731 31.28 4.85 -22.92
N GLU A 732 31.47 5.55 -21.80
CA GLU A 732 31.98 4.99 -20.55
C GLU A 732 31.05 3.96 -19.91
N CYS A 733 29.75 4.04 -20.20
CA CYS A 733 28.74 3.08 -19.76
C CYS A 733 28.62 1.86 -20.69
N LEU A 734 29.46 1.75 -21.73
CA LEU A 734 29.47 0.58 -22.59
C LEU A 734 30.38 -0.51 -22.00
N PRO A 735 30.06 -1.80 -22.22
CA PRO A 735 30.92 -2.88 -21.80
C PRO A 735 32.29 -2.74 -22.44
N GLN A 736 33.32 -2.58 -21.60
CA GLN A 736 34.71 -2.62 -22.03
C GLN A 736 35.02 -4.07 -22.43
N GLY A 737 35.37 -4.30 -23.69
CA GLY A 737 35.74 -5.65 -24.15
C GLY A 737 36.89 -6.25 -23.32
N PRO A 738 37.10 -7.57 -23.33
CA PRO A 738 38.21 -8.18 -22.60
C PRO A 738 39.52 -7.49 -23.03
N PRO A 739 40.46 -7.22 -22.10
CA PRO A 739 41.73 -6.60 -22.45
C PRO A 739 42.36 -7.42 -23.57
N GLY A 740 42.64 -6.75 -24.70
CA GLY A 740 43.27 -7.40 -25.84
C GLY A 740 44.52 -8.15 -25.41
N PRO A 741 44.87 -9.28 -26.06
CA PRO A 741 46.05 -10.04 -25.68
C PRO A 741 47.27 -9.11 -25.69
N PRO A 742 48.18 -9.22 -24.70
CA PRO A 742 49.37 -8.38 -24.68
C PRO A 742 50.10 -8.55 -26.01
N GLY A 743 50.36 -7.43 -26.69
CA GLY A 743 51.07 -7.42 -27.96
C GLY A 743 52.39 -8.17 -27.85
N PRO A 744 52.86 -8.81 -28.94
CA PRO A 744 54.08 -9.62 -28.89
C PRO A 744 55.30 -8.75 -28.49
N PRO A 745 56.27 -9.34 -27.78
CA PRO A 745 57.34 -8.63 -27.09
C PRO A 745 58.28 -7.83 -27.98
#